data_AF-A0A643EUF1-F1
#
_entry.id   AF-A0A643EUF1-F1
#
_cell.length_a   1.000
_cell.length_b   1.000
_cell.length_c   1.000
_cell.angle_alpha   90.00
_cell.angle_beta   90.00
_cell.angle_gamma   90.00
#
_symmetry.space_group_name_H-M   'P 1'
#
loop_
_entity.id
_entity.type
_entity.pdbx_description
1 polymer ?
#
loop_
_entity_poly.entity_id
_entity_poly.type
_entity_poly.pdbx_seq_one_letter_code
_entity_poly.pdbx_strand_id
1 'polypeptide(L)'
;MTVDRIQLLRNVGQFDNVATGTQLPFGKLTLIYAENGRGKTTLATILRSLSSGDADLVSERQRLGAQHPPHIIVARQGMAPHMFQNGAWSQPLPHIAVFDDAFVAQNVCSGIEIETAHRQNLHELILGGQGVQLNATVLQHIAAIEQHNRTLKERTDAIPAAMRGALTADAFCALQADARVDGKIEEAERQLAAARAADAVQRQDAFQLVSLPAFDAVAINSLLARNLPALEAAAAAQVQAHFGVLGQGGEAWVNQGMSRIGPASAGEDHEVCPFCAQDLRGSPLIAHYQAYFSAEYQTLKTDIATAISGVNTAHAGDIPAAFERGIRTAAQTSEFWTRFTQDVPAIGVDTAAIARVWNAARTAVVAALRSKQASPLEPSALSAEAQAAIDAYEAARRDIEALSGGLQAANANIAIVKERAAGANLAALTADLQRLVLVRTRHTQPATDLCTAYLAEKQAKTATETLRDNARDALDQYRQRVFPAYQTAINVYLQRFNAGFRIGAVASVNSRSGSSANYNVVINNASVALTGTGPSFRNTLSAGDRNTLALAFFFASLDRDPSLADKIVVIDDPMTSLDEHRSLTTVHEMRALHDRVSQMIVLSHSKPFLLGVWNGADRAASRTAIRIARQGAGSTLSAWDVTQDAVTEHDRRHALVSDYIANGSPQTEREAAQALRPILEAFMRVAFPAHYPPETLLGPFLGLCRQRVGTADEILSQADITELEALKDYGNRFHHDSNAAWQTAVINDQELTGFCRRTLAFARR
;
A
#
# COMPACT_ATOMS: atom_id res chain seq x y z
N MET A 1 -36.65 -17.98 5.84
CA MET A 1 -36.63 -17.90 7.32
C MET A 1 -37.80 -17.01 7.73
N THR A 2 -38.75 -17.48 8.55
CA THR A 2 -40.03 -16.77 8.78
C THR A 2 -40.28 -16.50 10.27
N VAL A 3 -41.00 -15.41 10.56
CA VAL A 3 -41.55 -15.15 11.90
C VAL A 3 -42.75 -16.09 12.07
N ASP A 4 -42.74 -16.90 13.14
CA ASP A 4 -43.83 -17.84 13.41
C ASP A 4 -44.95 -17.18 14.23
N ARG A 5 -44.64 -16.41 15.27
CA ARG A 5 -45.61 -15.64 16.05
C ARG A 5 -44.90 -14.67 16.99
N ILE A 6 -45.65 -13.73 17.56
CA ILE A 6 -45.17 -12.88 18.65
C ILE A 6 -45.67 -13.48 19.97
N GLN A 7 -44.78 -14.08 20.75
CA GLN A 7 -45.13 -14.78 22.00
C GLN A 7 -45.38 -13.81 23.16
N LEU A 8 -44.63 -12.70 23.22
CA LEU A 8 -44.73 -11.72 24.29
C LEU A 8 -44.47 -10.31 23.77
N LEU A 9 -45.33 -9.38 24.17
CA LEU A 9 -45.11 -7.93 24.10
C LEU A 9 -45.35 -7.35 25.48
N ARG A 10 -44.29 -6.91 26.15
CA ARG A 10 -44.39 -6.36 27.50
C ARG A 10 -43.70 -5.00 27.60
N ASN A 11 -44.35 -4.04 28.25
CA ASN A 11 -43.88 -2.68 28.49
C ASN A 11 -43.43 -1.91 27.24
N VAL A 12 -44.08 -2.10 26.10
CA VAL A 12 -43.69 -1.45 24.83
C VAL A 12 -44.90 -0.81 24.14
N GLY A 13 -44.82 0.50 23.90
CA GLY A 13 -45.87 1.31 23.30
C GLY A 13 -47.21 1.12 23.99
N GLN A 14 -48.19 0.59 23.23
CA GLN A 14 -49.54 0.33 23.73
C GLN A 14 -49.71 -1.04 24.40
N PHE A 15 -48.65 -1.87 24.46
CA PHE A 15 -48.70 -3.22 25.02
C PHE A 15 -48.11 -3.24 26.43
N ASP A 16 -48.95 -3.62 27.40
CA ASP A 16 -48.57 -3.73 28.82
C ASP A 16 -47.93 -5.09 29.12
N ASN A 17 -48.71 -6.17 29.05
CA ASN A 17 -48.23 -7.56 29.13
C ASN A 17 -49.12 -8.47 28.29
N VAL A 18 -48.78 -8.61 27.00
CA VAL A 18 -49.60 -9.31 26.00
C VAL A 18 -48.90 -10.59 25.59
N ALA A 19 -49.51 -11.73 25.92
CA ALA A 19 -49.05 -13.07 25.53
C ALA A 19 -50.02 -13.79 24.58
N THR A 20 -51.17 -13.17 24.24
CA THR A 20 -52.20 -13.75 23.37
C THR A 20 -51.70 -14.06 21.96
N GLY A 21 -50.67 -13.36 21.50
CA GLY A 21 -49.99 -13.64 20.23
C GLY A 21 -49.39 -15.04 20.14
N THR A 22 -49.16 -15.72 21.28
CA THR A 22 -48.73 -17.13 21.31
C THR A 22 -49.73 -18.06 20.61
N GLN A 23 -51.01 -17.69 20.55
CA GLN A 23 -52.06 -18.47 19.88
C GLN A 23 -52.36 -17.99 18.45
N LEU A 24 -51.58 -17.04 17.92
CA LEU A 24 -51.81 -16.39 16.63
C LEU A 24 -50.60 -16.61 15.70
N PRO A 25 -50.49 -17.78 15.03
CA PRO A 25 -49.38 -18.08 14.15
C PRO A 25 -49.44 -17.23 12.88
N PHE A 26 -48.32 -16.67 12.48
CA PHE A 26 -48.14 -15.91 11.26
C PHE A 26 -48.04 -16.88 10.08
N GLY A 27 -48.78 -16.60 9.02
CA GLY A 27 -48.71 -17.34 7.76
C GLY A 27 -47.68 -16.75 6.80
N LYS A 28 -47.62 -17.30 5.58
CA LYS A 28 -46.91 -16.69 4.44
C LYS A 28 -47.43 -15.27 4.19
N LEU A 29 -48.74 -15.05 4.34
CA LEU A 29 -49.35 -13.72 4.40
C LEU A 29 -50.00 -13.51 5.77
N THR A 30 -49.63 -12.45 6.47
CA THR A 30 -50.27 -12.05 7.73
C THR A 30 -50.81 -10.64 7.59
N LEU A 31 -52.13 -10.48 7.77
CA LEU A 31 -52.78 -9.18 7.80
C LEU A 31 -53.05 -8.76 9.23
N ILE A 32 -52.66 -7.54 9.60
CA ILE A 32 -52.88 -7.00 10.94
C ILE A 32 -53.74 -5.74 10.83
N TYR A 33 -55.01 -5.86 11.23
CA TYR A 33 -55.92 -4.73 11.34
C TYR A 33 -55.76 -4.03 12.69
N ALA A 34 -55.65 -2.70 12.68
CA ALA A 34 -55.66 -1.90 13.90
C ALA A 34 -56.13 -0.47 13.66
N GLU A 35 -56.99 0.03 14.55
CA GLU A 35 -57.31 1.46 14.61
C GLU A 35 -56.04 2.29 14.90
N ASN A 36 -56.06 3.56 14.52
CA ASN A 36 -54.98 4.49 14.83
C ASN A 36 -54.78 4.61 16.35
N GLY A 37 -53.51 4.68 16.77
CA GLY A 37 -53.15 4.75 18.19
C GLY A 37 -53.19 3.42 18.95
N ARG A 38 -53.42 2.27 18.30
CA ARG A 38 -53.44 0.94 18.96
C ARG A 38 -52.10 0.20 18.99
N GLY A 39 -51.03 0.75 18.43
CA GLY A 39 -49.70 0.13 18.45
C GLY A 39 -49.29 -0.62 17.16
N LYS A 40 -49.93 -0.31 16.04
CA LYS A 40 -49.59 -0.85 14.71
C LYS A 40 -48.14 -0.53 14.32
N THR A 41 -47.80 0.76 14.31
CA THR A 41 -46.43 1.25 14.07
C THR A 41 -45.43 0.76 15.13
N THR A 42 -45.88 0.48 16.35
CA THR A 42 -45.04 -0.17 17.37
C THR A 42 -44.62 -1.57 16.92
N LEU A 43 -45.52 -2.38 16.35
CA LEU A 43 -45.15 -3.70 15.83
C LEU A 43 -44.19 -3.60 14.64
N ALA A 44 -44.44 -2.69 13.69
CA ALA A 44 -43.52 -2.46 12.56
C ALA A 44 -42.13 -2.04 13.05
N THR A 45 -42.06 -1.13 14.03
CA THR A 45 -40.80 -0.69 14.64
C THR A 45 -40.07 -1.84 15.37
N ILE A 46 -40.80 -2.72 16.07
CA ILE A 46 -40.21 -3.90 16.72
C ILE A 46 -39.55 -4.81 15.68
N LEU A 47 -40.22 -5.07 14.55
CA LEU A 47 -39.68 -5.90 13.48
C LEU A 47 -38.49 -5.21 12.76
N ARG A 48 -38.51 -3.88 12.64
CA ARG A 48 -37.38 -3.07 12.17
C ARG A 48 -36.18 -3.20 13.10
N SER A 49 -36.39 -3.02 14.41
CA SER A 49 -35.37 -3.18 15.44
C SER A 49 -34.78 -4.59 15.47
N LEU A 50 -35.63 -5.62 15.32
CA LEU A 50 -35.18 -7.00 15.19
C LEU A 50 -34.31 -7.19 13.93
N SER A 51 -34.63 -6.49 12.84
CA SER A 51 -33.87 -6.55 11.59
C SER A 51 -32.47 -5.94 11.73
N SER A 52 -32.39 -4.70 12.20
CA SER A 52 -31.13 -3.95 12.33
C SER A 52 -30.31 -4.33 13.56
N GLY A 53 -30.94 -4.92 14.58
CA GLY A 53 -30.36 -5.07 15.91
C GLY A 53 -30.33 -3.78 16.73
N ASP A 54 -30.84 -2.67 16.18
CA ASP A 54 -30.88 -1.38 16.85
C ASP A 54 -31.90 -1.38 17.98
N ALA A 55 -31.41 -1.41 19.21
CA ALA A 55 -32.22 -1.50 20.42
C ALA A 55 -32.95 -0.20 20.78
N ASP A 56 -32.48 0.95 20.30
CA ASP A 56 -33.06 2.26 20.65
C ASP A 56 -34.47 2.37 20.10
N LEU A 57 -34.72 1.83 18.90
CA LEU A 57 -36.04 1.74 18.27
C LEU A 57 -37.12 1.10 19.17
N VAL A 58 -36.74 0.14 20.02
CA VAL A 58 -37.64 -0.48 21.00
C VAL A 58 -37.61 0.26 22.34
N SER A 59 -36.43 0.65 22.80
CA SER A 59 -36.21 1.28 24.11
C SER A 59 -36.90 2.64 24.20
N GLU A 60 -36.82 3.47 23.16
CA GLU A 60 -37.52 4.76 23.06
C GLU A 60 -39.05 4.61 23.05
N ARG A 61 -39.53 3.42 22.70
CA ARG A 61 -40.95 3.06 22.73
C ARG A 61 -41.34 2.36 24.03
N GLN A 62 -40.59 2.49 25.12
CA GLN A 62 -41.03 2.03 26.43
C GLN A 62 -42.43 2.56 26.75
N ARG A 63 -43.30 1.69 27.26
CA ARG A 63 -44.66 2.06 27.64
C ARG A 63 -44.62 3.13 28.72
N LEU A 64 -45.33 4.24 28.51
CA LEU A 64 -45.43 5.33 29.47
C LEU A 64 -46.03 4.82 30.80
N GLY A 65 -45.35 5.10 31.91
CA GLY A 65 -45.73 4.65 33.25
C GLY A 65 -45.30 3.22 33.62
N ALA A 66 -44.67 2.46 32.72
CA ALA A 66 -44.14 1.14 33.05
C ALA A 66 -42.83 1.24 33.86
N GLN A 67 -42.72 0.48 34.96
CA GLN A 67 -41.53 0.47 35.81
C GLN A 67 -40.37 -0.38 35.28
N HIS A 68 -40.65 -1.29 34.36
CA HIS A 68 -39.67 -2.22 33.81
C HIS A 68 -39.45 -1.94 32.32
N PRO A 69 -38.22 -2.18 31.81
CA PRO A 69 -37.94 -2.01 30.39
C PRO A 69 -38.77 -2.97 29.51
N PRO A 70 -38.86 -2.68 28.20
CA PRO A 70 -39.49 -3.57 27.24
C PRO A 70 -38.96 -5.01 27.32
N HIS A 71 -39.86 -5.99 27.20
CA HIS A 71 -39.52 -7.40 27.00
C HIS A 71 -40.39 -7.98 25.90
N ILE A 72 -39.74 -8.44 24.83
CA ILE A 72 -40.41 -8.93 23.63
C ILE A 72 -39.86 -10.31 23.28
N ILE A 73 -40.74 -11.22 22.88
CA ILE A 73 -40.34 -12.55 22.40
C ILE A 73 -41.02 -12.80 21.06
N VAL A 74 -40.23 -12.94 20.01
CA VAL A 74 -40.66 -13.25 18.65
C VAL A 74 -40.20 -14.67 18.31
N ALA A 75 -41.15 -15.58 18.12
CA ALA A 75 -40.83 -16.96 17.75
C ALA A 75 -40.43 -17.04 16.27
N ARG A 76 -39.48 -17.93 16.01
CA ARG A 76 -39.03 -18.27 14.66
C ARG A 76 -39.35 -19.72 14.37
N GLN A 77 -39.81 -20.00 13.16
CA GLN A 77 -40.21 -21.34 12.77
C GLN A 77 -39.02 -22.32 12.88
N GLY A 78 -39.16 -23.35 13.74
CA GLY A 78 -38.15 -24.41 13.91
C GLY A 78 -36.82 -23.99 14.56
N MET A 79 -36.74 -22.81 15.17
CA MET A 79 -35.51 -22.28 15.78
C MET A 79 -35.78 -21.61 17.14
N ALA A 80 -34.71 -21.27 17.86
CA ALA A 80 -34.82 -20.50 19.09
C ALA A 80 -35.51 -19.14 18.84
N PRO A 81 -36.33 -18.64 19.79
CA PRO A 81 -37.01 -17.37 19.65
C PRO A 81 -36.01 -16.20 19.76
N HIS A 82 -36.33 -15.09 19.10
CA HIS A 82 -35.64 -13.83 19.26
C HIS A 82 -36.24 -13.09 20.47
N MET A 83 -35.43 -12.89 21.49
CA MET A 83 -35.80 -12.19 22.73
C MET A 83 -35.16 -10.81 22.77
N PHE A 84 -35.94 -9.76 23.02
CA PHE A 84 -35.46 -8.44 23.42
C PHE A 84 -35.60 -8.32 24.93
N GLN A 85 -34.50 -8.22 25.65
CA GLN A 85 -34.50 -8.06 27.10
C GLN A 85 -33.25 -7.28 27.52
N ASN A 86 -33.35 -6.49 28.59
CA ASN A 86 -32.25 -5.69 29.12
C ASN A 86 -31.65 -4.72 28.08
N GLY A 87 -32.48 -4.17 27.20
CA GLY A 87 -32.06 -3.19 26.19
C GLY A 87 -31.30 -3.78 25.01
N ALA A 88 -31.38 -5.08 24.75
CA ALA A 88 -30.75 -5.70 23.59
C ALA A 88 -31.54 -6.90 23.05
N TRP A 89 -31.38 -7.17 21.75
CA TRP A 89 -31.82 -8.43 21.14
C TRP A 89 -30.80 -9.53 21.39
N SER A 90 -31.27 -10.72 21.72
CA SER A 90 -30.48 -11.97 21.78
C SER A 90 -29.78 -12.29 20.46
N GLN A 91 -30.46 -12.07 19.33
CA GLN A 91 -29.89 -12.14 17.98
C GLN A 91 -30.76 -11.33 17.02
N PRO A 92 -30.18 -10.56 16.07
CA PRO A 92 -30.95 -9.91 15.02
C PRO A 92 -31.45 -10.89 13.94
N LEU A 93 -32.43 -10.46 13.15
CA LEU A 93 -32.97 -11.17 11.99
C LEU A 93 -32.89 -10.28 10.73
N PRO A 94 -31.72 -10.18 10.08
CA PRO A 94 -31.42 -9.16 9.06
C PRO A 94 -32.19 -9.28 7.73
N HIS A 95 -33.01 -10.32 7.57
CA HIS A 95 -33.80 -10.55 6.35
C HIS A 95 -35.19 -9.88 6.39
N ILE A 96 -35.47 -9.01 7.37
CA ILE A 96 -36.73 -8.26 7.43
C ILE A 96 -36.57 -6.92 6.71
N ALA A 97 -37.39 -6.66 5.69
CA ALA A 97 -37.51 -5.36 5.05
C ALA A 97 -38.81 -4.68 5.52
N VAL A 98 -38.70 -3.46 6.05
CA VAL A 98 -39.84 -2.72 6.63
C VAL A 98 -40.11 -1.46 5.82
N PHE A 99 -41.33 -1.30 5.33
CA PHE A 99 -41.89 -0.05 4.85
C PHE A 99 -42.77 0.56 5.94
N ASP A 100 -42.39 1.74 6.42
CA ASP A 100 -43.09 2.55 7.43
C ASP A 100 -42.65 4.03 7.26
N ASP A 101 -43.15 4.92 8.11
CA ASP A 101 -42.75 6.34 8.11
C ASP A 101 -41.24 6.55 8.31
N ALA A 102 -40.56 5.65 9.02
CA ALA A 102 -39.11 5.73 9.21
C ALA A 102 -38.35 5.44 7.91
N PHE A 103 -38.82 4.51 7.08
CA PHE A 103 -38.26 4.30 5.73
C PHE A 103 -38.40 5.57 4.87
N VAL A 104 -39.58 6.20 4.90
CA VAL A 104 -39.85 7.45 4.16
C VAL A 104 -38.94 8.57 4.63
N ALA A 105 -38.84 8.77 5.95
CA ALA A 105 -38.00 9.79 6.57
C ALA A 105 -36.52 9.57 6.30
N GLN A 106 -36.05 8.32 6.25
CA GLN A 106 -34.65 8.01 6.01
C GLN A 106 -34.25 8.14 4.54
N ASN A 107 -35.12 7.75 3.60
CA ASN A 107 -34.73 7.55 2.19
C ASN A 107 -35.36 8.52 1.20
N VAL A 108 -36.39 9.27 1.60
CA VAL A 108 -37.17 10.14 0.69
C VAL A 108 -37.20 11.57 1.18
N CYS A 109 -37.90 11.84 2.29
CA CYS A 109 -38.09 13.20 2.79
C CYS A 109 -38.53 13.24 4.26
N SER A 110 -38.17 14.31 4.96
CA SER A 110 -38.68 14.65 6.29
C SER A 110 -39.76 15.72 6.13
N GLY A 111 -41.03 15.32 6.29
CA GLY A 111 -42.19 16.16 5.97
C GLY A 111 -42.29 16.48 4.46
N ILE A 112 -41.77 17.65 4.07
CA ILE A 112 -41.73 18.13 2.67
C ILE A 112 -40.30 18.43 2.19
N GLU A 113 -39.29 18.28 3.05
CA GLU A 113 -37.91 18.64 2.75
C GLU A 113 -37.05 17.42 2.38
N ILE A 114 -36.15 17.61 1.43
CA ILE A 114 -35.12 16.63 1.06
C ILE A 114 -33.76 17.11 1.56
N GLU A 115 -33.24 16.42 2.57
CA GLU A 115 -31.94 16.68 3.16
C GLU A 115 -30.82 15.88 2.47
N THR A 116 -29.58 16.25 2.76
CA THR A 116 -28.40 15.53 2.28
C THR A 116 -28.37 14.09 2.78
N ALA A 117 -28.79 13.85 4.03
CA ALA A 117 -28.86 12.50 4.60
C ALA A 117 -29.80 11.58 3.79
N HIS A 118 -30.95 12.07 3.32
CA HIS A 118 -31.86 11.26 2.49
C HIS A 118 -31.19 10.82 1.18
N ARG A 119 -30.42 11.72 0.56
CA ARG A 119 -29.68 11.42 -0.66
C ARG A 119 -28.53 10.44 -0.42
N GLN A 120 -27.91 10.46 0.76
CA GLN A 120 -26.89 9.49 1.15
C GLN A 120 -27.50 8.11 1.42
N ASN A 121 -28.58 8.04 2.19
CA ASN A 121 -29.28 6.78 2.46
C ASN A 121 -29.85 6.16 1.18
N LEU A 122 -30.42 6.97 0.28
CA LEU A 122 -30.88 6.50 -1.03
C LEU A 122 -29.70 5.97 -1.88
N HIS A 123 -28.52 6.57 -1.78
CA HIS A 123 -27.31 6.07 -2.44
C HIS A 123 -26.94 4.67 -1.96
N GLU A 124 -26.94 4.46 -0.65
CA GLU A 124 -26.66 3.16 -0.04
C GLU A 124 -27.74 2.13 -0.41
N LEU A 125 -29.01 2.54 -0.41
CA LEU A 125 -30.14 1.70 -0.84
C LEU A 125 -30.01 1.24 -2.29
N ILE A 126 -29.58 2.13 -3.20
CA ILE A 126 -29.35 1.83 -4.62
C ILE A 126 -28.11 0.95 -4.79
N LEU A 127 -27.03 1.24 -4.07
CA LEU A 127 -25.80 0.44 -4.11
C LEU A 127 -26.03 -0.99 -3.61
N GLY A 128 -26.87 -1.17 -2.58
CA GLY A 128 -27.10 -2.44 -1.92
C GLY A 128 -25.84 -3.02 -1.30
N GLY A 129 -25.94 -4.28 -0.81
CA GLY A 129 -24.83 -4.94 -0.11
C GLY A 129 -23.54 -5.03 -0.92
N GLN A 130 -23.64 -5.29 -2.23
CA GLN A 130 -22.47 -5.38 -3.11
C GLN A 130 -21.74 -4.03 -3.25
N GLY A 131 -22.47 -2.92 -3.43
CA GLY A 131 -21.85 -1.61 -3.57
C GLY A 131 -21.21 -1.12 -2.26
N VAL A 132 -21.83 -1.42 -1.12
CA VAL A 132 -21.25 -1.16 0.21
C VAL A 132 -19.95 -1.95 0.39
N GLN A 133 -19.92 -3.23 0.01
CA GLN A 133 -18.72 -4.06 0.09
C GLN A 133 -17.58 -3.54 -0.80
N LEU A 134 -17.88 -3.17 -2.05
CA LEU A 134 -16.90 -2.58 -2.97
C LEU A 134 -16.32 -1.27 -2.40
N ASN A 135 -17.17 -0.41 -1.83
CA ASN A 135 -16.73 0.82 -1.17
C ASN A 135 -15.85 0.54 0.07
N ALA A 136 -16.21 -0.47 0.87
CA ALA A 136 -15.41 -0.90 2.01
C ALA A 136 -14.01 -1.39 1.59
N THR A 137 -13.91 -2.14 0.49
CA THR A 137 -12.62 -2.55 -0.10
C THR A 137 -11.76 -1.35 -0.50
N VAL A 138 -12.35 -0.32 -1.13
CA VAL A 138 -11.63 0.91 -1.47
C VAL A 138 -11.10 1.61 -0.21
N LEU A 139 -11.93 1.76 0.83
CA LEU A 139 -11.52 2.38 2.10
C LEU A 139 -10.42 1.59 2.80
N GLN A 140 -10.49 0.25 2.77
CA GLN A 140 -9.47 -0.62 3.32
C GLN A 140 -8.11 -0.41 2.64
N HIS A 141 -8.08 -0.30 1.31
CA HIS A 141 -6.83 -0.03 0.59
C HIS A 141 -6.30 1.39 0.85
N ILE A 142 -7.17 2.39 1.01
CA ILE A 142 -6.76 3.74 1.40
C ILE A 142 -6.07 3.71 2.77
N ALA A 143 -6.67 3.06 3.76
CA ALA A 143 -6.08 2.92 5.09
C ALA A 143 -4.74 2.15 5.06
N ALA A 144 -4.65 1.10 4.24
CA ALA A 144 -3.40 0.36 4.05
C ALA A 144 -2.29 1.24 3.42
N ILE A 145 -2.62 2.12 2.48
CA ILE A 145 -1.66 3.06 1.89
C ILE A 145 -1.18 4.08 2.92
N GLU A 146 -2.06 4.58 3.80
CA GLU A 146 -1.64 5.44 4.91
C GLU A 146 -0.68 4.72 5.86
N GLN A 147 -0.92 3.42 6.12
CA GLN A 147 0.02 2.60 6.88
C GLN A 147 1.36 2.45 6.16
N HIS A 148 1.37 2.15 4.86
CA HIS A 148 2.59 2.09 4.05
C HIS A 148 3.37 3.42 4.08
N ASN A 149 2.68 4.56 4.05
CA ASN A 149 3.33 5.88 4.14
C ASN A 149 4.02 6.08 5.50
N ARG A 150 3.40 5.63 6.60
CA ARG A 150 4.03 5.65 7.94
C ARG A 150 5.27 4.75 7.97
N THR A 151 5.14 3.51 7.51
CA THR A 151 6.25 2.56 7.50
C THR A 151 7.37 3.01 6.57
N LEU A 152 7.09 3.58 5.39
CA LEU A 152 8.13 4.16 4.52
C LEU A 152 8.88 5.31 5.18
N LYS A 153 8.19 6.15 5.96
CA LYS A 153 8.84 7.21 6.73
C LYS A 153 9.78 6.61 7.77
N GLU A 154 9.32 5.63 8.55
CA GLU A 154 10.16 4.91 9.53
C GLU A 154 11.38 4.25 8.88
N ARG A 155 11.20 3.59 7.73
CA ARG A 155 12.31 2.96 6.98
C ARG A 155 13.26 3.99 6.36
N THR A 156 12.76 5.16 5.98
CA THR A 156 13.59 6.28 5.52
C THR A 156 14.43 6.83 6.67
N ASP A 157 13.83 7.03 7.84
CA ASP A 157 14.49 7.55 9.04
C ASP A 157 15.54 6.56 9.57
N ALA A 158 15.32 5.25 9.38
CA ALA A 158 16.29 4.20 9.67
C ALA A 158 17.52 4.20 8.75
N ILE A 159 17.51 4.95 7.63
CA ILE A 159 18.68 5.21 6.77
C ILE A 159 19.13 6.67 7.00
N PRO A 160 19.85 6.94 8.12
CA PRO A 160 20.15 8.30 8.54
C PRO A 160 21.13 8.99 7.59
N ALA A 161 21.14 10.34 7.62
CA ALA A 161 22.06 11.15 6.83
C ALA A 161 23.56 10.80 7.07
N ALA A 162 23.91 10.32 8.26
CA ALA A 162 25.25 9.82 8.55
C ALA A 162 25.66 8.62 7.68
N MET A 163 24.69 7.81 7.23
CA MET A 163 24.91 6.64 6.37
C MET A 163 24.84 7.00 4.88
N ARG A 164 23.83 7.77 4.48
CA ARG A 164 23.56 8.09 3.05
C ARG A 164 24.19 9.40 2.55
N GLY A 165 24.81 10.17 3.44
CA GLY A 165 25.30 11.51 3.13
C GLY A 165 24.17 12.45 2.69
N ALA A 166 24.43 13.24 1.66
CA ALA A 166 23.45 14.18 1.09
C ALA A 166 22.41 13.51 0.15
N LEU A 167 22.56 12.22 -0.18
CA LEU A 167 21.64 11.51 -1.07
C LEU A 167 20.31 11.26 -0.38
N THR A 168 19.20 11.31 -1.13
CA THR A 168 17.91 10.79 -0.63
C THR A 168 17.99 9.28 -0.38
N ALA A 169 17.08 8.72 0.42
CA ALA A 169 17.02 7.27 0.64
C ALA A 169 16.90 6.52 -0.69
N ASP A 170 16.08 7.01 -1.62
CA ASP A 170 15.96 6.47 -2.97
C ASP A 170 17.27 6.47 -3.75
N ALA A 171 17.97 7.62 -3.81
CA ALA A 171 19.22 7.74 -4.56
C ALA A 171 20.34 6.88 -3.96
N PHE A 172 20.40 6.78 -2.63
CA PHE A 172 21.34 5.90 -1.94
C PHE A 172 21.02 4.43 -2.20
N CYS A 173 19.75 4.04 -2.09
CA CYS A 173 19.30 2.67 -2.36
C CYS A 173 19.62 2.20 -3.78
N ALA A 174 19.66 3.13 -4.75
CA ALA A 174 19.92 2.88 -6.17
C ALA A 174 21.41 2.79 -6.56
N LEU A 175 22.35 3.09 -5.64
CA LEU A 175 23.78 2.98 -5.93
C LEU A 175 24.16 1.54 -6.30
N GLN A 176 24.80 1.39 -7.46
CA GLN A 176 25.21 0.08 -7.98
C GLN A 176 26.45 -0.44 -7.26
N ALA A 177 26.55 -1.76 -7.10
CA ALA A 177 27.71 -2.40 -6.50
C ALA A 177 28.93 -2.27 -7.41
N ASP A 178 30.11 -2.08 -6.81
CA ASP A 178 31.39 -2.05 -7.51
C ASP A 178 32.36 -3.00 -6.80
N ALA A 179 32.72 -4.09 -7.47
CA ALA A 179 33.60 -5.12 -6.93
C ALA A 179 35.02 -4.62 -6.61
N ARG A 180 35.42 -3.48 -7.18
CA ARG A 180 36.73 -2.85 -6.93
C ARG A 180 36.64 -1.61 -6.04
N VAL A 181 35.52 -1.43 -5.33
CA VAL A 181 35.28 -0.20 -4.54
C VAL A 181 36.39 0.05 -3.51
N ASP A 182 36.86 -0.97 -2.81
CA ASP A 182 37.92 -0.81 -1.79
C ASP A 182 39.25 -0.37 -2.42
N GLY A 183 39.69 -1.02 -3.50
CA GLY A 183 40.90 -0.60 -4.23
C GLY A 183 40.78 0.80 -4.84
N LYS A 184 39.58 1.21 -5.26
CA LYS A 184 39.32 2.59 -5.73
C LYS A 184 39.35 3.61 -4.60
N ILE A 185 38.88 3.23 -3.41
CA ILE A 185 38.96 4.08 -2.21
C ILE A 185 40.41 4.29 -1.82
N GLU A 186 41.21 3.23 -1.74
CA GLU A 186 42.65 3.32 -1.42
C GLU A 186 43.41 4.21 -2.43
N GLU A 187 43.13 4.05 -3.72
CA GLU A 187 43.72 4.91 -4.75
C GLU A 187 43.28 6.37 -4.61
N ALA A 188 41.99 6.63 -4.40
CA ALA A 188 41.46 7.98 -4.21
C ALA A 188 42.01 8.65 -2.93
N GLU A 189 42.21 7.89 -1.85
CA GLU A 189 42.84 8.37 -0.62
C GLU A 189 44.29 8.78 -0.84
N ARG A 190 45.07 7.99 -1.58
CA ARG A 190 46.46 8.33 -1.94
C ARG A 190 46.54 9.55 -2.84
N GLN A 191 45.67 9.64 -3.85
CA GLN A 191 45.60 10.81 -4.72
C GLN A 191 45.22 12.08 -3.94
N LEU A 192 44.26 11.98 -3.02
CA LEU A 192 43.88 13.09 -2.16
C LEU A 192 45.01 13.48 -1.20
N ALA A 193 45.74 12.51 -0.65
CA ALA A 193 46.92 12.77 0.18
C ALA A 193 48.03 13.48 -0.61
N ALA A 194 48.31 13.03 -1.84
CA ALA A 194 49.28 13.67 -2.73
C ALA A 194 48.86 15.11 -3.09
N ALA A 195 47.58 15.33 -3.40
CA ALA A 195 47.03 16.66 -3.69
C ALA A 195 47.09 17.60 -2.48
N ARG A 196 46.84 17.10 -1.25
CA ARG A 196 46.98 17.89 -0.02
C ARG A 196 48.44 18.25 0.28
N ALA A 197 49.37 17.38 -0.10
CA ALA A 197 50.81 17.58 0.06
C ALA A 197 51.48 18.12 -1.22
N ALA A 198 50.75 18.79 -2.11
CA ALA A 198 51.22 19.15 -3.46
C ALA A 198 52.58 19.89 -3.45
N ASP A 199 52.76 20.88 -2.58
CA ASP A 199 54.03 21.62 -2.48
C ASP A 199 55.21 20.72 -2.06
N ALA A 200 54.98 19.82 -1.11
CA ALA A 200 56.00 18.88 -0.64
C ALA A 200 56.31 17.83 -1.72
N VAL A 201 55.29 17.30 -2.38
CA VAL A 201 55.39 16.36 -3.50
C VAL A 201 56.15 16.98 -4.68
N GLN A 202 55.92 18.26 -4.98
CA GLN A 202 56.63 18.95 -6.05
C GLN A 202 58.11 19.15 -5.73
N ARG A 203 58.41 19.62 -4.50
CA ARG A 203 59.78 19.91 -4.04
C ARG A 203 60.62 18.67 -3.77
N GLN A 204 60.01 17.53 -3.46
CA GLN A 204 60.75 16.31 -3.18
C GLN A 204 61.48 15.81 -4.43
N ASP A 205 62.77 15.54 -4.32
CA ASP A 205 63.56 15.05 -5.45
C ASP A 205 63.17 13.62 -5.86
N ALA A 206 63.44 13.33 -7.14
CA ALA A 206 63.42 11.98 -7.67
C ALA A 206 64.66 11.20 -7.20
N PHE A 207 64.65 9.88 -7.30
CA PHE A 207 65.82 9.08 -6.97
C PHE A 207 66.99 9.42 -7.89
N GLN A 208 68.15 9.65 -7.30
CA GLN A 208 69.41 9.84 -8.01
C GLN A 208 70.10 8.50 -8.26
N LEU A 209 70.99 8.45 -9.25
CA LEU A 209 71.78 7.25 -9.54
C LEU A 209 72.79 7.03 -8.42
N VAL A 210 72.80 5.84 -7.83
CA VAL A 210 73.81 5.42 -6.85
C VAL A 210 74.68 4.35 -7.49
N SER A 211 75.98 4.63 -7.61
CA SER A 211 76.94 3.73 -8.25
C SER A 211 78.21 3.60 -7.42
N LEU A 212 78.83 2.42 -7.50
CA LEU A 212 80.16 2.15 -6.95
C LEU A 212 81.17 2.04 -8.11
N PRO A 213 82.39 2.61 -7.98
CA PRO A 213 83.43 2.53 -9.01
C PRO A 213 83.95 1.09 -9.18
N ALA A 214 84.38 0.69 -10.37
CA ALA A 214 84.92 -0.65 -10.63
C ALA A 214 86.45 -0.69 -10.56
N PHE A 215 87.01 -1.83 -10.14
CA PHE A 215 88.44 -2.12 -10.33
C PHE A 215 88.64 -2.80 -11.67
N ASP A 216 89.51 -2.25 -12.53
CA ASP A 216 89.91 -2.93 -13.77
C ASP A 216 91.00 -3.97 -13.47
N ALA A 217 90.58 -5.13 -12.93
CA ALA A 217 91.48 -6.21 -12.56
C ALA A 217 92.32 -6.71 -13.75
N VAL A 218 91.80 -6.63 -14.97
CA VAL A 218 92.49 -7.03 -16.19
C VAL A 218 93.63 -6.06 -16.51
N ALA A 219 93.34 -4.75 -16.54
CA ALA A 219 94.37 -3.74 -16.78
C ALA A 219 95.43 -3.73 -15.66
N ILE A 220 95.00 -3.89 -14.40
CA ILE A 220 95.92 -3.99 -13.25
C ILE A 220 96.84 -5.20 -13.40
N ASN A 221 96.30 -6.40 -13.66
CA ASN A 221 97.13 -7.60 -13.87
C ASN A 221 98.03 -7.46 -15.10
N SER A 222 97.55 -6.87 -16.18
CA SER A 222 98.38 -6.60 -17.36
C SER A 222 99.55 -5.68 -17.03
N LEU A 223 99.36 -4.67 -16.19
CA LEU A 223 100.43 -3.78 -15.74
C LEU A 223 101.42 -4.47 -14.78
N LEU A 224 100.93 -5.33 -13.89
CA LEU A 224 101.76 -6.14 -12.98
C LEU A 224 102.60 -7.16 -13.75
N ALA A 225 102.06 -7.75 -14.82
CA ALA A 225 102.74 -8.77 -15.63
C ALA A 225 103.81 -8.19 -16.59
N ARG A 226 103.78 -6.89 -16.88
CA ARG A 226 104.77 -6.25 -17.77
C ARG A 226 106.19 -6.42 -17.24
N ASN A 227 107.04 -6.98 -18.08
CA ASN A 227 108.50 -6.93 -17.99
C ASN A 227 109.06 -6.17 -19.22
N LEU A 228 110.35 -5.84 -19.22
CA LEU A 228 111.05 -5.30 -20.40
C LEU A 228 111.92 -6.42 -21.02
N PRO A 229 111.47 -7.12 -22.07
CA PRO A 229 112.23 -8.22 -22.67
C PRO A 229 113.41 -7.77 -23.54
N ALA A 230 113.48 -6.48 -23.88
CA ALA A 230 114.37 -5.94 -24.92
C ALA A 230 115.71 -5.39 -24.42
N LEU A 231 116.04 -5.57 -23.13
CA LEU A 231 117.37 -5.29 -22.60
C LEU A 231 118.24 -6.52 -22.89
N GLU A 232 119.29 -6.39 -23.69
CA GLU A 232 120.21 -7.47 -24.10
C GLU A 232 120.40 -8.49 -22.96
N ALA A 233 119.93 -9.72 -23.13
CA ALA A 233 119.80 -10.70 -22.03
C ALA A 233 121.12 -10.96 -21.27
N ALA A 234 122.27 -10.76 -21.92
CA ALA A 234 123.59 -10.85 -21.30
C ALA A 234 123.91 -9.63 -20.40
N ALA A 235 123.53 -8.42 -20.82
CA ALA A 235 123.70 -7.18 -20.07
C ALA A 235 122.78 -7.12 -18.84
N ALA A 236 121.50 -7.50 -19.02
CA ALA A 236 120.52 -7.52 -17.95
C ALA A 236 120.85 -8.56 -16.85
N ALA A 237 121.36 -9.75 -17.23
CA ALA A 237 121.75 -10.77 -16.26
C ALA A 237 122.95 -10.33 -15.39
N GLN A 238 123.93 -9.63 -15.96
CA GLN A 238 125.06 -9.08 -15.20
C GLN A 238 124.61 -7.97 -14.24
N VAL A 239 123.71 -7.09 -14.68
CA VAL A 239 123.14 -6.01 -13.86
C VAL A 239 122.28 -6.58 -12.72
N GLN A 240 121.43 -7.57 -12.99
CA GLN A 240 120.62 -8.23 -11.94
C GLN A 240 121.47 -9.03 -10.95
N ALA A 241 122.48 -9.76 -11.42
CA ALA A 241 123.44 -10.43 -10.53
C ALA A 241 124.15 -9.42 -9.62
N HIS A 242 124.51 -8.25 -10.16
CA HIS A 242 125.11 -7.20 -9.37
C HIS A 242 124.14 -6.57 -8.36
N PHE A 243 122.85 -6.37 -8.71
CA PHE A 243 121.85 -5.94 -7.74
C PHE A 243 121.66 -6.96 -6.60
N GLY A 244 121.73 -8.26 -6.89
CA GLY A 244 121.70 -9.32 -5.88
C GLY A 244 122.83 -9.18 -4.84
N VAL A 245 124.02 -8.74 -5.27
CA VAL A 245 125.17 -8.47 -4.37
C VAL A 245 124.97 -7.19 -3.56
N LEU A 246 124.36 -6.15 -4.16
CA LEU A 246 124.10 -4.87 -3.49
C LEU A 246 122.98 -4.96 -2.42
N GLY A 247 122.18 -6.02 -2.46
CA GLY A 247 121.10 -6.25 -1.50
C GLY A 247 119.83 -5.44 -1.80
N GLN A 248 118.88 -5.49 -0.85
CA GLN A 248 117.56 -4.90 -1.03
C GLN A 248 117.66 -3.38 -1.25
N GLY A 249 117.05 -2.88 -2.34
CA GLY A 249 117.15 -1.46 -2.74
C GLY A 249 118.34 -1.12 -3.63
N GLY A 250 119.19 -2.10 -3.99
CA GLY A 250 120.34 -1.93 -4.88
C GLY A 250 119.98 -1.33 -6.24
N GLU A 251 118.90 -1.79 -6.89
CA GLU A 251 118.42 -1.23 -8.17
C GLU A 251 118.10 0.27 -8.05
N ALA A 252 117.36 0.66 -7.00
CA ALA A 252 116.97 2.05 -6.79
C ALA A 252 118.18 2.96 -6.50
N TRP A 253 119.15 2.45 -5.73
CA TRP A 253 120.38 3.18 -5.43
C TRP A 253 121.26 3.35 -6.68
N VAL A 254 121.45 2.30 -7.48
CA VAL A 254 122.21 2.40 -8.73
C VAL A 254 121.53 3.34 -9.71
N ASN A 255 120.21 3.26 -9.89
CA ASN A 255 119.46 4.20 -10.74
C ASN A 255 119.69 5.66 -10.32
N GLN A 256 119.64 5.94 -9.01
CA GLN A 256 119.95 7.26 -8.48
C GLN A 256 121.41 7.64 -8.77
N GLY A 257 122.36 6.73 -8.56
CA GLY A 257 123.78 6.95 -8.88
C GLY A 257 124.04 7.23 -10.36
N MET A 258 123.40 6.48 -11.27
CA MET A 258 123.51 6.66 -12.72
C MET A 258 123.09 8.07 -13.15
N SER A 259 122.00 8.60 -12.56
CA SER A 259 121.56 9.97 -12.83
C SER A 259 122.55 11.05 -12.37
N ARG A 260 123.52 10.71 -11.50
CA ARG A 260 124.55 11.63 -11.00
C ARG A 260 125.84 11.60 -11.80
N ILE A 261 126.03 10.64 -12.71
CA ILE A 261 127.24 10.54 -13.56
C ILE A 261 127.40 11.80 -14.42
N GLY A 262 126.36 12.22 -15.13
CA GLY A 262 126.40 13.41 -15.99
C GLY A 262 126.85 14.66 -15.23
N PRO A 263 126.19 15.03 -14.11
CA PRO A 263 126.63 16.13 -13.25
C PRO A 263 128.05 15.97 -12.68
N ALA A 264 128.44 14.75 -12.27
CA ALA A 264 129.78 14.50 -11.71
C ALA A 264 130.90 14.57 -12.76
N SER A 265 130.56 14.39 -14.03
CA SER A 265 131.50 14.45 -15.17
C SER A 265 131.56 15.85 -15.80
N ALA A 266 130.88 16.85 -15.21
CA ALA A 266 130.82 18.18 -15.77
C ALA A 266 132.19 18.88 -15.74
N GLY A 267 132.76 19.14 -16.92
CA GLY A 267 134.08 19.76 -17.08
C GLY A 267 135.22 18.79 -17.39
N GLU A 268 134.94 17.49 -17.36
CA GLU A 268 135.88 16.42 -17.71
C GLU A 268 135.61 15.90 -19.14
N ASP A 269 136.62 15.35 -19.81
CA ASP A 269 136.50 14.78 -21.17
C ASP A 269 136.04 13.30 -21.18
N HIS A 270 135.68 12.77 -20.02
CA HIS A 270 135.26 11.39 -19.79
C HIS A 270 134.21 11.30 -18.68
N GLU A 271 133.45 10.21 -18.64
CA GLU A 271 132.48 9.97 -17.58
C GLU A 271 133.17 9.57 -16.28
N VAL A 272 132.78 10.22 -15.18
CA VAL A 272 133.37 10.09 -13.86
C VAL A 272 132.38 9.44 -12.89
N CYS A 273 132.87 8.49 -12.10
CA CYS A 273 132.08 7.86 -11.06
C CYS A 273 131.68 8.89 -10.00
N PRO A 274 130.38 9.11 -9.73
CA PRO A 274 129.92 10.10 -8.76
C PRO A 274 130.29 9.76 -7.30
N PHE A 275 130.82 8.56 -7.04
CA PHE A 275 131.21 8.12 -5.69
C PHE A 275 132.71 8.21 -5.43
N CYS A 276 133.53 7.74 -6.37
CA CYS A 276 135.00 7.64 -6.18
C CYS A 276 135.81 8.51 -7.13
N ALA A 277 135.15 9.29 -8.01
CA ALA A 277 135.77 10.13 -9.02
C ALA A 277 136.67 9.39 -10.03
N GLN A 278 136.55 8.07 -10.14
CA GLN A 278 137.30 7.29 -11.13
C GLN A 278 136.65 7.38 -12.52
N ASP A 279 137.50 7.29 -13.55
CA ASP A 279 137.08 7.18 -14.95
C ASP A 279 136.26 5.89 -15.17
N LEU A 280 135.06 6.05 -15.72
CA LEU A 280 134.10 4.98 -15.95
C LEU A 280 134.30 4.23 -17.27
N ARG A 281 135.16 4.70 -18.19
CA ARG A 281 135.36 4.09 -19.51
C ARG A 281 135.80 2.62 -19.45
N GLY A 282 136.52 2.24 -18.39
CA GLY A 282 136.98 0.87 -18.17
C GLY A 282 135.95 -0.06 -17.49
N SER A 283 134.78 0.45 -17.09
CA SER A 283 133.81 -0.34 -16.35
C SER A 283 132.95 -1.20 -17.29
N PRO A 284 132.92 -2.53 -17.11
CA PRO A 284 132.06 -3.40 -17.91
C PRO A 284 130.57 -3.22 -17.57
N LEU A 285 130.22 -2.55 -16.45
CA LEU A 285 128.85 -2.49 -15.94
C LEU A 285 128.12 -1.18 -16.28
N ILE A 286 128.82 -0.07 -16.53
CA ILE A 286 128.18 1.25 -16.71
C ILE A 286 127.34 1.31 -17.99
N ALA A 287 127.85 0.81 -19.11
CA ALA A 287 127.09 0.72 -20.36
C ALA A 287 125.86 -0.19 -20.21
N HIS A 288 125.99 -1.28 -19.45
CA HIS A 288 124.88 -2.18 -19.14
C HIS A 288 123.83 -1.50 -18.25
N TYR A 289 124.21 -0.63 -17.32
CA TYR A 289 123.26 0.18 -16.53
C TYR A 289 122.56 1.26 -17.36
N GLN A 290 123.25 1.94 -18.27
CA GLN A 290 122.65 2.93 -19.17
C GLN A 290 121.61 2.28 -20.09
N ALA A 291 121.92 1.09 -20.61
CA ALA A 291 120.95 0.27 -21.33
C ALA A 291 119.79 -0.13 -20.40
N TYR A 292 120.07 -0.67 -19.21
CA TYR A 292 119.06 -1.15 -18.24
C TYR A 292 118.04 -0.07 -17.81
N PHE A 293 118.46 1.19 -17.66
CA PHE A 293 117.59 2.32 -17.32
C PHE A 293 117.12 3.11 -18.55
N SER A 294 116.57 2.42 -19.56
CA SER A 294 116.09 3.02 -20.80
C SER A 294 114.82 3.90 -20.64
N ALA A 295 114.40 4.56 -21.72
CA ALA A 295 113.16 5.34 -21.76
C ALA A 295 111.91 4.49 -21.41
N GLU A 296 111.89 3.22 -21.83
CA GLU A 296 110.82 2.26 -21.57
C GLU A 296 110.69 1.92 -20.07
N TYR A 297 111.81 1.89 -19.32
CA TYR A 297 111.80 1.73 -17.86
C TYR A 297 111.15 2.91 -17.15
N GLN A 298 111.43 4.14 -17.60
CA GLN A 298 110.80 5.34 -17.06
C GLN A 298 109.30 5.39 -17.37
N THR A 299 108.89 5.01 -18.59
CA THR A 299 107.46 4.89 -18.95
C THR A 299 106.73 3.90 -18.03
N LEU A 300 107.30 2.72 -17.79
CA LEU A 300 106.69 1.72 -16.88
C LEU A 300 106.51 2.26 -15.46
N LYS A 301 107.49 2.99 -14.91
CA LYS A 301 107.37 3.62 -13.58
C LYS A 301 106.27 4.69 -13.53
N THR A 302 106.14 5.49 -14.58
CA THR A 302 105.07 6.48 -14.70
C THR A 302 103.70 5.80 -14.81
N ASP A 303 103.58 4.70 -15.57
CA ASP A 303 102.34 3.94 -15.69
C ASP A 303 101.90 3.35 -14.34
N ILE A 304 102.84 2.78 -13.57
CA ILE A 304 102.57 2.25 -12.21
C ILE A 304 102.16 3.37 -11.25
N ALA A 305 102.87 4.50 -11.25
CA ALA A 305 102.53 5.65 -10.42
C ALA A 305 101.15 6.22 -10.76
N THR A 306 100.83 6.29 -12.06
CA THR A 306 99.52 6.72 -12.57
C THR A 306 98.42 5.75 -12.14
N ALA A 307 98.66 4.43 -12.21
CA ALA A 307 97.70 3.43 -11.75
C ALA A 307 97.42 3.52 -10.24
N ILE A 308 98.45 3.71 -9.41
CA ILE A 308 98.29 3.92 -7.96
C ILE A 308 97.49 5.20 -7.68
N SER A 309 97.79 6.29 -8.39
CA SER A 309 97.05 7.54 -8.26
C SER A 309 95.59 7.37 -8.70
N GLY A 310 95.35 6.73 -9.84
CA GLY A 310 94.01 6.47 -10.37
C GLY A 310 93.14 5.65 -9.41
N VAL A 311 93.69 4.57 -8.83
CA VAL A 311 92.97 3.76 -7.82
C VAL A 311 92.63 4.59 -6.59
N ASN A 312 93.53 5.46 -6.11
CA ASN A 312 93.24 6.32 -4.96
C ASN A 312 92.21 7.40 -5.28
N THR A 313 92.26 8.01 -6.47
CA THR A 313 91.27 9.00 -6.90
C THR A 313 89.88 8.38 -7.06
N ALA A 314 89.80 7.16 -7.62
CA ALA A 314 88.52 6.49 -7.86
C ALA A 314 87.93 5.84 -6.59
N HIS A 315 88.74 5.34 -5.66
CA HIS A 315 88.26 4.51 -4.55
C HIS A 315 88.59 5.05 -3.14
N ALA A 316 89.23 6.21 -3.02
CA ALA A 316 89.57 6.82 -1.73
C ALA A 316 88.98 8.24 -1.59
N GLY A 317 89.40 8.95 -0.55
CA GLY A 317 88.93 10.31 -0.27
C GLY A 317 87.43 10.34 0.00
N ASP A 318 86.72 11.23 -0.69
CA ASP A 318 85.30 11.49 -0.46
C ASP A 318 84.36 10.47 -1.13
N ILE A 319 84.87 9.56 -1.97
CA ILE A 319 84.04 8.64 -2.77
C ILE A 319 83.23 7.66 -1.89
N PRO A 320 83.81 6.96 -0.88
CA PRO A 320 83.03 6.12 0.03
C PRO A 320 81.98 6.91 0.83
N ALA A 321 82.34 8.10 1.31
CA ALA A 321 81.42 8.97 2.05
C ALA A 321 80.29 9.52 1.15
N ALA A 322 80.56 9.76 -0.13
CA ALA A 322 79.54 10.13 -1.12
C ALA A 322 78.56 8.98 -1.37
N PHE A 323 79.04 7.74 -1.48
CA PHE A 323 78.19 6.56 -1.59
C PHE A 323 77.28 6.38 -0.37
N GLU A 324 77.82 6.45 0.84
CA GLU A 324 77.02 6.34 2.08
C GLU A 324 75.95 7.43 2.18
N ARG A 325 76.29 8.68 1.81
CA ARG A 325 75.32 9.78 1.71
C ARG A 325 74.26 9.49 0.66
N GLY A 326 74.64 8.99 -0.52
CA GLY A 326 73.71 8.62 -1.59
C GLY A 326 72.68 7.57 -1.15
N ILE A 327 73.12 6.50 -0.48
CA ILE A 327 72.21 5.47 0.07
C ILE A 327 71.28 6.06 1.15
N ARG A 328 71.78 6.93 2.02
CA ARG A 328 70.97 7.60 3.04
C ARG A 328 69.90 8.50 2.43
N THR A 329 70.27 9.31 1.44
CA THR A 329 69.33 10.18 0.71
C THR A 329 68.30 9.35 -0.05
N ALA A 330 68.71 8.24 -0.65
CA ALA A 330 67.77 7.31 -1.29
C ALA A 330 66.79 6.71 -0.26
N ALA A 331 67.25 6.27 0.91
CA ALA A 331 66.37 5.74 1.96
C ALA A 331 65.32 6.78 2.44
N GLN A 332 65.73 8.03 2.65
CA GLN A 332 64.82 9.13 3.01
C GLN A 332 63.81 9.43 1.89
N THR A 333 64.28 9.43 0.64
CA THR A 333 63.43 9.65 -0.54
C THR A 333 62.40 8.52 -0.69
N SER A 334 62.81 7.28 -0.41
CA SER A 334 61.92 6.12 -0.39
C SER A 334 60.82 6.25 0.65
N GLU A 335 61.16 6.57 1.91
CA GLU A 335 60.18 6.72 2.99
C GLU A 335 59.11 7.77 2.69
N PHE A 336 59.49 8.83 1.98
CA PHE A 336 58.55 9.85 1.52
C PHE A 336 57.60 9.28 0.45
N TRP A 337 58.16 8.72 -0.64
CA TRP A 337 57.36 8.32 -1.81
C TRP A 337 56.46 7.11 -1.55
N THR A 338 56.81 6.22 -0.62
CA THR A 338 55.95 5.08 -0.21
C THR A 338 54.57 5.51 0.33
N ARG A 339 54.41 6.77 0.73
CA ARG A 339 53.12 7.32 1.20
C ARG A 339 52.16 7.62 0.05
N PHE A 340 52.67 7.78 -1.17
CA PHE A 340 51.90 8.24 -2.34
C PHE A 340 51.91 7.24 -3.51
N THR A 341 52.83 6.27 -3.53
CA THR A 341 52.92 5.21 -4.55
C THR A 341 53.42 3.89 -3.95
N GLN A 342 52.96 2.76 -4.49
CA GLN A 342 53.29 1.40 -4.00
C GLN A 342 54.56 0.81 -4.64
N ASP A 343 55.04 1.35 -5.75
CA ASP A 343 56.13 0.75 -6.56
C ASP A 343 57.53 1.29 -6.20
N VAL A 344 57.78 1.56 -4.92
CA VAL A 344 59.07 2.06 -4.43
C VAL A 344 59.83 0.93 -3.73
N PRO A 345 61.00 0.50 -4.25
CA PRO A 345 61.80 -0.55 -3.64
C PRO A 345 62.24 -0.21 -2.21
N ALA A 346 62.17 -1.19 -1.30
CA ALA A 346 62.72 -1.05 0.05
C ALA A 346 64.26 -1.03 0.00
N ILE A 347 64.89 -0.11 0.74
CA ILE A 347 66.35 0.06 0.78
C ILE A 347 66.89 -0.55 2.07
N GLY A 348 67.48 -1.75 1.96
CA GLY A 348 68.07 -2.51 3.06
C GLY A 348 69.58 -2.72 2.89
N VAL A 349 70.33 -1.66 2.59
CA VAL A 349 71.76 -1.73 2.28
C VAL A 349 72.62 -1.59 3.53
N ASP A 350 73.47 -2.58 3.82
CA ASP A 350 74.52 -2.48 4.84
C ASP A 350 75.77 -1.79 4.27
N THR A 351 75.83 -0.47 4.40
CA THR A 351 76.94 0.32 3.89
C THR A 351 78.27 -0.02 4.57
N ALA A 352 78.24 -0.48 5.84
CA ALA A 352 79.44 -0.86 6.57
C ALA A 352 80.02 -2.20 6.08
N ALA A 353 79.18 -3.16 5.70
CA ALA A 353 79.62 -4.36 5.00
C ALA A 353 80.28 -4.04 3.65
N ILE A 354 79.65 -3.17 2.85
CA ILE A 354 80.20 -2.73 1.56
C ILE A 354 81.53 -2.00 1.74
N ALA A 355 81.64 -1.09 2.70
CA ALA A 355 82.87 -0.37 3.00
C ALA A 355 84.02 -1.32 3.38
N ARG A 356 83.73 -2.41 4.11
CA ARG A 356 84.74 -3.42 4.46
C ARG A 356 85.28 -4.15 3.24
N VAL A 357 84.42 -4.68 2.37
CA VAL A 357 84.86 -5.40 1.16
C VAL A 357 85.54 -4.46 0.16
N TRP A 358 85.06 -3.22 0.05
CA TRP A 358 85.67 -2.18 -0.78
C TRP A 358 87.08 -1.82 -0.29
N ASN A 359 87.24 -1.56 1.01
CA ASN A 359 88.55 -1.23 1.56
C ASN A 359 89.54 -2.41 1.44
N ALA A 360 89.05 -3.65 1.62
CA ALA A 360 89.86 -4.85 1.40
C ALA A 360 90.38 -4.94 -0.04
N ALA A 361 89.49 -4.77 -1.04
CA ALA A 361 89.85 -4.76 -2.45
C ALA A 361 90.86 -3.64 -2.77
N ARG A 362 90.59 -2.42 -2.30
CA ARG A 362 91.48 -1.26 -2.50
C ARG A 362 92.86 -1.51 -1.91
N THR A 363 92.93 -1.93 -0.65
CA THR A 363 94.21 -2.15 0.02
C THR A 363 95.01 -3.26 -0.67
N ALA A 364 94.35 -4.34 -1.11
CA ALA A 364 95.01 -5.40 -1.86
C ALA A 364 95.57 -4.91 -3.21
N VAL A 365 94.79 -4.15 -3.99
CA VAL A 365 95.21 -3.58 -5.27
C VAL A 365 96.37 -2.59 -5.10
N VAL A 366 96.26 -1.66 -4.15
CA VAL A 366 97.32 -0.67 -3.89
C VAL A 366 98.59 -1.35 -3.38
N ALA A 367 98.48 -2.38 -2.55
CA ALA A 367 99.63 -3.15 -2.08
C ALA A 367 100.34 -3.86 -3.25
N ALA A 368 99.59 -4.51 -4.15
CA ALA A 368 100.15 -5.15 -5.34
C ALA A 368 100.87 -4.14 -6.26
N LEU A 369 100.24 -2.99 -6.53
CA LEU A 369 100.84 -1.94 -7.35
C LEU A 369 102.07 -1.30 -6.69
N ARG A 370 102.08 -1.12 -5.36
CA ARG A 370 103.26 -0.62 -4.62
C ARG A 370 104.40 -1.63 -4.60
N SER A 371 104.09 -2.92 -4.48
CA SER A 371 105.09 -3.98 -4.60
C SER A 371 105.71 -3.97 -6.00
N LYS A 372 104.89 -3.82 -7.05
CA LYS A 372 105.36 -3.62 -8.43
C LYS A 372 106.17 -2.33 -8.59
N GLN A 373 105.81 -1.25 -7.90
CA GLN A 373 106.58 0.01 -7.92
C GLN A 373 107.99 -0.14 -7.31
N ALA A 374 108.13 -1.00 -6.29
CA ALA A 374 109.41 -1.28 -5.64
C ALA A 374 110.33 -2.16 -6.50
N SER A 375 109.75 -3.06 -7.30
CA SER A 375 110.44 -3.92 -8.27
C SER A 375 109.78 -3.86 -9.66
N PRO A 376 109.95 -2.77 -10.45
CA PRO A 376 109.19 -2.55 -11.68
C PRO A 376 109.35 -3.64 -12.75
N LEU A 377 110.51 -4.28 -12.81
CA LEU A 377 110.85 -5.25 -13.86
C LEU A 377 110.54 -6.70 -13.48
N GLU A 378 110.25 -6.99 -12.22
CA GLU A 378 109.81 -8.31 -11.79
C GLU A 378 108.34 -8.51 -12.18
N PRO A 379 108.02 -9.50 -13.04
CA PRO A 379 106.63 -9.83 -13.33
C PRO A 379 105.91 -10.24 -12.04
N SER A 380 104.74 -9.69 -11.78
CA SER A 380 103.86 -10.09 -10.70
C SER A 380 102.41 -10.15 -11.17
N ALA A 381 101.53 -10.65 -10.32
CA ALA A 381 100.09 -10.69 -10.55
C ALA A 381 99.36 -10.40 -9.24
N LEU A 382 98.09 -10.05 -9.31
CA LEU A 382 97.21 -10.02 -8.14
C LEU A 382 97.18 -11.41 -7.49
N SER A 383 97.33 -11.47 -6.18
CA SER A 383 97.23 -12.74 -5.44
C SER A 383 95.80 -13.27 -5.48
N ALA A 384 95.62 -14.55 -5.16
CA ALA A 384 94.29 -15.15 -5.06
C ALA A 384 93.41 -14.41 -4.04
N GLU A 385 93.99 -13.94 -2.92
CA GLU A 385 93.30 -13.14 -1.91
C GLU A 385 92.91 -11.76 -2.44
N ALA A 386 93.77 -11.11 -3.24
CA ALA A 386 93.47 -9.83 -3.86
C ALA A 386 92.35 -9.96 -4.90
N GLN A 387 92.37 -11.03 -5.70
CA GLN A 387 91.31 -11.31 -6.67
C GLN A 387 89.98 -11.60 -5.96
N ALA A 388 89.99 -12.42 -4.91
CA ALA A 388 88.80 -12.70 -4.12
C ALA A 388 88.21 -11.44 -3.46
N ALA A 389 89.06 -10.51 -3.00
CA ALA A 389 88.60 -9.23 -2.46
C ALA A 389 87.94 -8.35 -3.53
N ILE A 390 88.51 -8.29 -4.75
CA ILE A 390 87.92 -7.59 -5.89
C ILE A 390 86.58 -8.22 -6.27
N ASP A 391 86.50 -9.54 -6.35
CA ASP A 391 85.28 -10.26 -6.73
C ASP A 391 84.16 -10.06 -5.69
N ALA A 392 84.50 -10.06 -4.39
CA ALA A 392 83.56 -9.78 -3.31
C ALA A 392 83.01 -8.34 -3.38
N TYR A 393 83.86 -7.37 -3.72
CA TYR A 393 83.44 -6.00 -3.96
C TYR A 393 82.59 -5.85 -5.23
N GLU A 394 82.95 -6.56 -6.31
CA GLU A 394 82.19 -6.56 -7.56
C GLU A 394 80.78 -7.15 -7.39
N ALA A 395 80.63 -8.18 -6.54
CA ALA A 395 79.31 -8.68 -6.15
C ALA A 395 78.47 -7.59 -5.47
N ALA A 396 79.04 -6.89 -4.48
CA ALA A 396 78.38 -5.76 -3.83
C ALA A 396 78.05 -4.61 -4.80
N ARG A 397 78.93 -4.34 -5.79
CA ARG A 397 78.70 -3.34 -6.84
C ARG A 397 77.46 -3.69 -7.67
N ARG A 398 77.31 -4.95 -8.08
CA ARG A 398 76.15 -5.41 -8.88
C ARG A 398 74.83 -5.33 -8.10
N ASP A 399 74.84 -5.66 -6.81
CA ASP A 399 73.64 -5.53 -5.97
C ASP A 399 73.18 -4.07 -5.86
N ILE A 400 74.13 -3.13 -5.70
CA ILE A 400 73.84 -1.69 -5.71
C ILE A 400 73.36 -1.21 -7.09
N GLU A 401 73.93 -1.71 -8.17
CA GLU A 401 73.51 -1.38 -9.54
C GLU A 401 72.06 -1.83 -9.79
N ALA A 402 71.70 -3.05 -9.37
CA ALA A 402 70.33 -3.57 -9.47
C ALA A 402 69.33 -2.76 -8.62
N LEU A 403 69.69 -2.46 -7.36
CA LEU A 403 68.86 -1.61 -6.49
C LEU A 403 68.68 -0.22 -7.11
N SER A 404 69.75 0.42 -7.55
CA SER A 404 69.69 1.75 -8.16
C SER A 404 68.84 1.74 -9.44
N GLY A 405 68.90 0.66 -10.24
CA GLY A 405 68.03 0.49 -11.41
C GLY A 405 66.55 0.43 -11.03
N GLY A 406 66.19 -0.31 -9.97
CA GLY A 406 64.83 -0.35 -9.44
C GLY A 406 64.34 1.01 -8.93
N LEU A 407 65.20 1.75 -8.22
CA LEU A 407 64.88 3.12 -7.76
C LEU A 407 64.68 4.09 -8.93
N GLN A 408 65.50 3.98 -10.00
CA GLN A 408 65.32 4.79 -11.20
C GLN A 408 64.01 4.46 -11.94
N ALA A 409 63.60 3.19 -12.00
CA ALA A 409 62.33 2.80 -12.62
C ALA A 409 61.12 3.42 -11.89
N ALA A 410 61.19 3.56 -10.56
CA ALA A 410 60.15 4.19 -9.76
C ALA A 410 59.95 5.69 -10.09
N ASN A 411 60.95 6.36 -10.67
CA ASN A 411 60.87 7.79 -11.01
C ASN A 411 59.76 8.10 -12.04
N ALA A 412 59.42 7.15 -12.92
CA ALA A 412 58.32 7.33 -13.87
C ALA A 412 56.96 7.46 -13.15
N ASN A 413 56.71 6.60 -12.15
CA ASN A 413 55.50 6.67 -11.32
C ASN A 413 55.50 7.93 -10.43
N ILE A 414 56.66 8.33 -9.90
CA ILE A 414 56.81 9.59 -9.15
C ILE A 414 56.42 10.79 -10.01
N ALA A 415 56.85 10.83 -11.29
CA ALA A 415 56.48 11.89 -12.21
C ALA A 415 54.96 11.98 -12.42
N ILE A 416 54.28 10.84 -12.56
CA ILE A 416 52.82 10.78 -12.67
C ILE A 416 52.14 11.32 -11.40
N VAL A 417 52.64 10.95 -10.21
CA VAL A 417 52.11 11.46 -8.93
C VAL A 417 52.29 12.98 -8.85
N LYS A 418 53.46 13.50 -9.24
CA LYS A 418 53.72 14.95 -9.27
C LYS A 418 52.77 15.69 -10.21
N GLU A 419 52.60 15.19 -11.44
CA GLU A 419 51.72 15.79 -12.45
C GLU A 419 50.26 15.83 -11.94
N ARG A 420 49.76 14.71 -11.42
CA ARG A 420 48.40 14.62 -10.87
C ARG A 420 48.20 15.56 -9.68
N ALA A 421 49.18 15.67 -8.79
CA ALA A 421 49.11 16.57 -7.63
C ALA A 421 49.09 18.05 -8.03
N ALA A 422 49.81 18.45 -9.09
CA ALA A 422 49.90 19.85 -9.53
C ALA A 422 48.57 20.41 -10.07
N GLY A 423 47.80 19.59 -10.79
CA GLY A 423 46.52 19.98 -11.38
C GLY A 423 45.28 19.56 -10.57
N ALA A 424 45.48 19.03 -9.35
CA ALA A 424 44.40 18.41 -8.59
C ALA A 424 43.35 19.42 -8.10
N ASN A 425 42.08 19.12 -8.36
CA ASN A 425 40.97 19.79 -7.69
C ASN A 425 40.61 19.02 -6.40
N LEU A 426 41.04 19.56 -5.25
CA LEU A 426 40.79 18.99 -3.93
C LEU A 426 39.30 18.74 -3.65
N ALA A 427 38.42 19.63 -4.11
CA ALA A 427 36.97 19.49 -3.90
C ALA A 427 36.42 18.30 -4.72
N ALA A 428 36.85 18.15 -5.98
CA ALA A 428 36.44 17.04 -6.83
C ALA A 428 36.93 15.69 -6.28
N LEU A 429 38.20 15.58 -5.89
CA LEU A 429 38.76 14.35 -5.30
C LEU A 429 38.09 13.99 -3.98
N THR A 430 37.77 14.98 -3.14
CA THR A 430 37.03 14.75 -1.89
C THR A 430 35.61 14.25 -2.18
N ALA A 431 34.92 14.83 -3.16
CA ALA A 431 33.58 14.40 -3.56
C ALA A 431 33.58 12.98 -4.15
N ASP A 432 34.57 12.64 -4.98
CA ASP A 432 34.72 11.30 -5.55
C ASP A 432 35.00 10.24 -4.49
N LEU A 433 35.90 10.53 -3.53
CA LEU A 433 36.15 9.65 -2.39
C LEU A 433 34.88 9.45 -1.56
N GLN A 434 34.15 10.53 -1.24
CA GLN A 434 32.87 10.45 -0.53
C GLN A 434 31.86 9.58 -1.29
N ARG A 435 31.76 9.72 -2.62
CA ARG A 435 30.87 8.90 -3.45
C ARG A 435 31.24 7.43 -3.40
N LEU A 436 32.53 7.09 -3.49
CA LEU A 436 33.01 5.70 -3.39
C LEU A 436 32.72 5.10 -2.01
N VAL A 437 32.93 5.89 -0.94
CA VAL A 437 32.58 5.49 0.43
C VAL A 437 31.08 5.22 0.54
N LEU A 438 30.20 6.05 -0.03
CA LEU A 438 28.75 5.81 -0.04
C LEU A 438 28.37 4.54 -0.80
N VAL A 439 29.01 4.26 -1.94
CA VAL A 439 28.83 3.00 -2.68
C VAL A 439 29.21 1.81 -1.79
N ARG A 440 30.37 1.85 -1.14
CA ARG A 440 30.77 0.79 -0.20
C ARG A 440 29.76 0.65 0.94
N THR A 441 29.40 1.75 1.60
CA THR A 441 28.45 1.75 2.72
C THR A 441 27.12 1.13 2.31
N ARG A 442 26.53 1.49 1.17
CA ARG A 442 25.27 0.94 0.66
C ARG A 442 25.25 -0.59 0.56
N HIS A 443 26.38 -1.21 0.26
CA HIS A 443 26.52 -2.66 0.05
C HIS A 443 27.17 -3.38 1.24
N THR A 444 27.18 -2.75 2.42
CA THR A 444 27.67 -3.33 3.68
C THR A 444 26.59 -3.27 4.76
N GLN A 445 26.77 -4.05 5.82
CA GLN A 445 25.81 -4.10 6.94
C GLN A 445 25.97 -2.89 7.87
N PRO A 446 24.87 -2.28 8.37
CA PRO A 446 23.46 -2.64 8.22
C PRO A 446 22.72 -2.05 7.01
N ALA A 447 23.39 -1.30 6.13
CA ALA A 447 22.74 -0.58 5.05
C ALA A 447 22.04 -1.50 4.05
N THR A 448 22.61 -2.67 3.74
CA THR A 448 22.01 -3.65 2.82
C THR A 448 20.60 -4.06 3.25
N ASP A 449 20.41 -4.45 4.52
CA ASP A 449 19.12 -4.88 5.05
C ASP A 449 18.12 -3.73 5.11
N LEU A 450 18.58 -2.55 5.54
CA LEU A 450 17.74 -1.35 5.63
C LEU A 450 17.22 -0.92 4.25
N CYS A 451 18.10 -0.90 3.24
CA CYS A 451 17.72 -0.59 1.87
C CYS A 451 16.78 -1.67 1.29
N THR A 452 17.01 -2.94 1.60
CA THR A 452 16.13 -4.03 1.17
C THR A 452 14.72 -3.88 1.75
N ALA A 453 14.62 -3.62 3.06
CA ALA A 453 13.35 -3.38 3.72
C ALA A 453 12.63 -2.15 3.17
N TYR A 454 13.36 -1.05 2.92
CA TYR A 454 12.81 0.17 2.32
C TYR A 454 12.26 -0.06 0.91
N LEU A 455 13.03 -0.74 0.04
CA LEU A 455 12.61 -1.03 -1.34
C LEU A 455 11.43 -2.01 -1.39
N ALA A 456 11.41 -3.03 -0.52
CA ALA A 456 10.30 -3.97 -0.41
C ALA A 456 9.01 -3.26 0.01
N GLU A 457 9.07 -2.38 1.01
CA GLU A 457 7.93 -1.58 1.46
C GLU A 457 7.43 -0.65 0.35
N LYS A 458 8.34 -0.03 -0.41
CA LYS A 458 7.99 0.83 -1.54
C LYS A 458 7.25 0.05 -2.63
N GLN A 459 7.71 -1.16 -2.95
CA GLN A 459 7.04 -2.04 -3.90
C GLN A 459 5.67 -2.50 -3.40
N ALA A 460 5.56 -2.86 -2.11
CA ALA A 460 4.29 -3.23 -1.48
C ALA A 460 3.27 -2.08 -1.55
N LYS A 461 3.70 -0.85 -1.27
CA LYS A 461 2.85 0.34 -1.43
C LYS A 461 2.32 0.49 -2.86
N THR A 462 3.19 0.38 -3.87
CA THR A 462 2.78 0.48 -5.28
C THR A 462 1.79 -0.61 -5.69
N ALA A 463 1.96 -1.84 -5.18
CA ALA A 463 1.00 -2.92 -5.39
C ALA A 463 -0.36 -2.60 -4.75
N THR A 464 -0.38 -2.09 -3.51
CA THR A 464 -1.61 -1.68 -2.82
C THR A 464 -2.29 -0.49 -3.52
N GLU A 465 -1.53 0.46 -4.08
CA GLU A 465 -2.07 1.55 -4.91
C GLU A 465 -2.77 1.02 -6.16
N THR A 466 -2.18 0.02 -6.82
CA THR A 466 -2.80 -0.65 -7.97
C THR A 466 -4.09 -1.35 -7.57
N LEU A 467 -4.12 -2.04 -6.42
CA LEU A 467 -5.34 -2.68 -5.90
C LEU A 467 -6.44 -1.65 -5.56
N ARG A 468 -6.08 -0.51 -4.96
CA ARG A 468 -7.01 0.60 -4.71
C ARG A 468 -7.65 1.10 -6.00
N ASP A 469 -6.84 1.30 -7.04
CA ASP A 469 -7.31 1.86 -8.31
C ASP A 469 -8.24 0.86 -9.02
N ASN A 470 -7.88 -0.43 -9.04
CA ASN A 470 -8.77 -1.50 -9.52
C ASN A 470 -10.09 -1.57 -8.73
N ALA A 471 -10.05 -1.42 -7.40
CA ALA A 471 -11.26 -1.42 -6.57
C ALA A 471 -12.15 -0.20 -6.83
N ARG A 472 -11.55 0.98 -7.10
CA ARG A 472 -12.29 2.18 -7.52
C ARG A 472 -12.96 1.98 -8.87
N ASP A 473 -12.24 1.44 -9.84
CA ASP A 473 -12.79 1.14 -11.17
C ASP A 473 -13.94 0.13 -11.08
N ALA A 474 -13.82 -0.91 -10.26
CA ALA A 474 -14.89 -1.87 -10.02
C ALA A 474 -16.13 -1.22 -9.38
N LEU A 475 -15.94 -0.34 -8.39
CA LEU A 475 -17.03 0.41 -7.76
C LEU A 475 -17.72 1.36 -8.74
N ASP A 476 -16.95 2.05 -9.59
CA ASP A 476 -17.49 3.00 -10.56
C ASP A 476 -18.22 2.28 -11.71
N GLN A 477 -17.67 1.17 -12.22
CA GLN A 477 -18.39 0.30 -13.17
C GLN A 477 -19.70 -0.24 -12.58
N TYR A 478 -19.68 -0.65 -11.31
CA TYR A 478 -20.89 -1.10 -10.61
C TYR A 478 -21.92 0.04 -10.54
N ARG A 479 -21.51 1.25 -10.15
CA ARG A 479 -22.38 2.44 -10.10
C ARG A 479 -23.00 2.77 -11.46
N GLN A 480 -22.20 2.74 -12.53
CA GLN A 480 -22.67 3.03 -13.90
C GLN A 480 -23.75 2.06 -14.37
N ARG A 481 -23.74 0.81 -13.88
CA ARG A 481 -24.77 -0.19 -14.20
C ARG A 481 -26.00 -0.09 -13.30
N VAL A 482 -25.80 0.14 -12.00
CA VAL A 482 -26.85 -0.05 -10.98
C VAL A 482 -27.78 1.15 -10.89
N PHE A 483 -27.26 2.38 -10.97
CA PHE A 483 -28.09 3.59 -10.89
C PHE A 483 -29.14 3.67 -12.02
N PRO A 484 -28.79 3.44 -13.31
CA PRO A 484 -29.79 3.39 -14.39
C PRO A 484 -30.81 2.25 -14.24
N ALA A 485 -30.36 1.08 -13.75
CA ALA A 485 -31.25 -0.05 -13.51
C ALA A 485 -32.29 0.27 -12.42
N TYR A 486 -31.85 0.91 -11.32
CA TYR A 486 -32.76 1.38 -10.26
C TYR A 486 -33.70 2.47 -10.76
N GLN A 487 -33.23 3.43 -11.55
CA GLN A 487 -34.10 4.44 -12.17
C GLN A 487 -35.23 3.78 -12.98
N THR A 488 -34.87 2.77 -13.78
CA THR A 488 -35.83 2.02 -14.60
C THR A 488 -36.83 1.29 -13.72
N ALA A 489 -36.38 0.55 -12.70
CA ALA A 489 -37.24 -0.19 -11.79
C ALA A 489 -38.20 0.74 -11.02
N ILE A 490 -37.70 1.87 -10.48
CA ILE A 490 -38.54 2.85 -9.79
C ILE A 490 -39.61 3.41 -10.73
N ASN A 491 -39.25 3.78 -11.95
CA ASN A 491 -40.21 4.31 -12.92
C ASN A 491 -41.25 3.29 -13.35
N VAL A 492 -40.91 2.00 -13.42
CA VAL A 492 -41.89 0.92 -13.65
C VAL A 492 -42.91 0.86 -12.51
N TYR A 493 -42.48 0.91 -11.24
CA TYR A 493 -43.41 0.92 -10.11
C TYR A 493 -44.24 2.21 -10.02
N LEU A 494 -43.64 3.38 -10.28
CA LEU A 494 -44.39 4.64 -10.37
C LEU A 494 -45.50 4.56 -11.42
N GLN A 495 -45.20 4.00 -12.60
CA GLN A 495 -46.20 3.78 -13.64
C GLN A 495 -47.29 2.79 -13.19
N ARG A 496 -46.93 1.68 -12.54
CA ARG A 496 -47.90 0.68 -12.02
C ARG A 496 -48.80 1.26 -10.93
N PHE A 497 -48.30 2.19 -10.12
CA PHE A 497 -49.08 2.93 -9.14
C PHE A 497 -49.88 4.11 -9.73
N ASN A 498 -49.93 4.25 -11.06
CA ASN A 498 -50.59 5.36 -11.76
C ASN A 498 -50.10 6.74 -11.31
N ALA A 499 -48.81 6.88 -10.97
CA ALA A 499 -48.22 8.16 -10.66
C ALA A 499 -48.14 9.03 -11.92
N GLY A 500 -48.60 10.29 -11.84
CA GLY A 500 -48.50 11.28 -12.93
C GLY A 500 -47.09 11.83 -13.16
N PHE A 501 -46.06 11.19 -12.60
CA PHE A 501 -44.68 11.64 -12.62
C PHE A 501 -43.72 10.45 -12.66
N ARG A 502 -42.47 10.73 -13.05
CA ARG A 502 -41.36 9.77 -13.03
C ARG A 502 -40.12 10.42 -12.43
N ILE A 503 -39.10 9.62 -12.10
CA ILE A 503 -37.78 10.16 -11.77
C ILE A 503 -36.86 10.13 -13.00
N GLY A 504 -35.88 11.02 -13.02
CA GLY A 504 -34.84 11.06 -14.04
C GLY A 504 -33.48 11.43 -13.45
N ALA A 505 -32.45 11.31 -14.29
CA ALA A 505 -31.07 11.65 -13.97
C ALA A 505 -30.57 11.05 -12.64
N VAL A 506 -31.00 9.82 -12.32
CA VAL A 506 -30.56 9.10 -11.12
C VAL A 506 -29.08 8.77 -11.28
N ALA A 507 -28.25 9.41 -10.48
CA ALA A 507 -26.79 9.28 -10.57
C ALA A 507 -26.14 9.35 -9.19
N SER A 508 -24.98 8.68 -9.08
CA SER A 508 -24.09 8.84 -7.94
C SER A 508 -23.34 10.17 -8.07
N VAL A 509 -23.35 10.97 -7.01
CA VAL A 509 -22.62 12.24 -6.90
C VAL A 509 -21.71 12.17 -5.68
N ASN A 510 -20.42 12.38 -5.89
CA ASN A 510 -19.42 12.40 -4.82
C ASN A 510 -19.16 13.86 -4.40
N SER A 511 -19.24 14.12 -3.10
CA SER A 511 -18.90 15.41 -2.50
C SER A 511 -17.87 15.22 -1.39
N ARG A 512 -17.38 16.33 -0.80
CA ARG A 512 -16.50 16.27 0.38
C ARG A 512 -17.16 15.58 1.58
N SER A 513 -18.49 15.54 1.66
CA SER A 513 -19.24 14.93 2.75
C SER A 513 -19.62 13.46 2.47
N GLY A 514 -19.17 12.88 1.35
CA GLY A 514 -19.44 11.49 0.98
C GLY A 514 -20.13 11.33 -0.37
N SER A 515 -20.55 10.10 -0.67
CA SER A 515 -21.32 9.78 -1.88
C SER A 515 -22.81 9.96 -1.63
N SER A 516 -23.56 10.46 -2.60
CA SER A 516 -25.01 10.68 -2.49
C SER A 516 -25.69 10.38 -3.83
N ALA A 517 -26.96 10.00 -3.80
CA ALA A 517 -27.79 9.83 -4.98
C ALA A 517 -28.44 11.16 -5.32
N ASN A 518 -28.34 11.55 -6.58
CA ASN A 518 -29.06 12.70 -7.11
C ASN A 518 -30.08 12.23 -8.14
N TYR A 519 -31.24 12.87 -8.18
CA TYR A 519 -32.29 12.62 -9.18
C TYR A 519 -33.13 13.88 -9.36
N ASN A 520 -33.94 13.92 -10.42
CA ASN A 520 -34.99 14.91 -10.58
C ASN A 520 -36.36 14.23 -10.66
N VAL A 521 -37.40 14.98 -10.34
CA VAL A 521 -38.78 14.55 -10.60
C VAL A 521 -39.18 15.12 -11.96
N VAL A 522 -39.75 14.31 -12.84
CA VAL A 522 -40.19 14.73 -14.16
C VAL A 522 -41.70 14.63 -14.24
N ILE A 523 -42.36 15.77 -14.43
CA ILE A 523 -43.82 15.92 -14.49
C ILE A 523 -44.14 16.59 -15.83
N ASN A 524 -45.01 16.00 -16.64
CA ASN A 524 -45.37 16.53 -17.98
C ASN A 524 -44.14 16.86 -18.85
N ASN A 525 -43.11 16.00 -18.82
CA ASN A 525 -41.80 16.20 -19.46
C ASN A 525 -40.96 17.40 -18.97
N ALA A 526 -41.41 18.12 -17.93
CA ALA A 526 -40.63 19.16 -17.28
C ALA A 526 -39.87 18.60 -16.06
N SER A 527 -38.58 18.92 -15.98
CA SER A 527 -37.71 18.53 -14.86
C SER A 527 -37.90 19.49 -13.68
N VAL A 528 -38.25 18.92 -12.53
CA VAL A 528 -38.40 19.59 -11.24
C VAL A 528 -37.24 19.16 -10.34
N ALA A 529 -36.49 20.14 -9.84
CA ALA A 529 -35.36 19.88 -8.95
C ALA A 529 -35.83 19.42 -7.55
N LEU A 530 -34.98 18.69 -6.83
CA LEU A 530 -35.28 18.28 -5.45
C LEU A 530 -35.31 19.49 -4.50
N THR A 531 -34.43 20.46 -4.74
CA THR A 531 -34.33 21.69 -3.96
C THR A 531 -34.27 22.90 -4.89
N GLY A 532 -34.88 24.02 -4.50
CA GLY A 532 -34.89 25.25 -5.29
C GLY A 532 -35.91 26.27 -4.79
N THR A 533 -35.78 27.52 -5.25
CA THR A 533 -36.69 28.64 -4.93
C THR A 533 -37.95 28.68 -5.81
N GLY A 534 -37.97 27.92 -6.92
CA GLY A 534 -39.11 27.76 -7.83
C GLY A 534 -39.87 26.43 -7.63
N PRO A 535 -40.51 25.88 -8.68
CA PRO A 535 -41.06 24.53 -8.66
C PRO A 535 -39.98 23.52 -8.25
N SER A 536 -40.24 22.79 -7.17
CA SER A 536 -39.34 21.81 -6.56
C SER A 536 -40.13 20.63 -6.00
N PHE A 537 -39.43 19.57 -5.59
CA PHE A 537 -40.03 18.41 -4.91
C PHE A 537 -41.00 18.83 -3.79
N ARG A 538 -40.60 19.83 -3.00
CA ARG A 538 -41.34 20.35 -1.84
C ARG A 538 -42.75 20.85 -2.18
N ASN A 539 -42.88 21.63 -3.26
CA ASN A 539 -44.12 22.36 -3.58
C ASN A 539 -44.88 21.79 -4.80
N THR A 540 -44.32 20.78 -5.48
CA THR A 540 -44.94 20.20 -6.68
C THR A 540 -45.56 18.82 -6.44
N LEU A 541 -45.09 18.06 -5.44
CA LEU A 541 -45.67 16.75 -5.11
C LEU A 541 -46.63 16.82 -3.92
N SER A 542 -47.79 16.17 -4.06
CA SER A 542 -48.74 16.00 -2.95
C SER A 542 -48.20 15.01 -1.90
N ALA A 543 -48.85 14.93 -0.73
CA ALA A 543 -48.47 13.93 0.28
C ALA A 543 -48.62 12.49 -0.24
N GLY A 544 -49.68 12.22 -1.00
CA GLY A 544 -49.88 10.93 -1.65
C GLY A 544 -48.81 10.60 -2.70
N ASP A 545 -48.36 11.59 -3.47
CA ASP A 545 -47.27 11.42 -4.42
C ASP A 545 -45.94 11.11 -3.75
N ARG A 546 -45.63 11.75 -2.61
CA ARG A 546 -44.43 11.45 -1.82
C ARG A 546 -44.47 10.03 -1.25
N ASN A 547 -45.62 9.61 -0.72
CA ASN A 547 -45.83 8.24 -0.25
C ASN A 547 -45.68 7.22 -1.39
N THR A 548 -46.27 7.50 -2.55
CA THR A 548 -46.16 6.64 -3.74
C THR A 548 -44.73 6.54 -4.24
N LEU A 549 -43.95 7.64 -4.22
CA LEU A 549 -42.53 7.61 -4.53
C LEU A 549 -41.75 6.74 -3.55
N ALA A 550 -42.02 6.86 -2.26
CA ALA A 550 -41.39 6.03 -1.24
C ALA A 550 -41.72 4.54 -1.43
N LEU A 551 -42.98 4.23 -1.74
CA LEU A 551 -43.41 2.87 -2.05
C LEU A 551 -42.68 2.34 -3.29
N ALA A 552 -42.56 3.15 -4.34
CA ALA A 552 -41.80 2.77 -5.53
C ALA A 552 -40.30 2.54 -5.24
N PHE A 553 -39.68 3.34 -4.38
CA PHE A 553 -38.29 3.11 -3.93
C PHE A 553 -38.16 1.79 -3.17
N PHE A 554 -39.10 1.50 -2.26
CA PHE A 554 -39.10 0.26 -1.48
C PHE A 554 -39.31 -0.98 -2.36
N PHE A 555 -40.28 -0.95 -3.26
CA PHE A 555 -40.53 -2.07 -4.18
C PHE A 555 -39.38 -2.26 -5.17
N ALA A 556 -38.79 -1.17 -5.68
CA ALA A 556 -37.62 -1.26 -6.55
C ALA A 556 -36.39 -1.81 -5.80
N SER A 557 -36.17 -1.43 -4.53
CA SER A 557 -35.04 -1.98 -3.76
C SER A 557 -35.20 -3.48 -3.50
N LEU A 558 -36.43 -3.94 -3.22
CA LEU A 558 -36.74 -5.37 -3.10
C LEU A 558 -36.55 -6.11 -4.43
N ASP A 559 -37.02 -5.55 -5.55
CA ASP A 559 -36.91 -6.17 -6.87
C ASP A 559 -35.45 -6.36 -7.32
N ARG A 560 -34.56 -5.51 -6.81
CA ARG A 560 -33.13 -5.53 -7.09
C ARG A 560 -32.31 -6.31 -6.06
N ASP A 561 -32.93 -6.80 -4.99
CA ASP A 561 -32.26 -7.62 -3.97
C ASP A 561 -32.15 -9.09 -4.45
N PRO A 562 -30.93 -9.63 -4.66
CA PRO A 562 -30.75 -11.02 -5.08
C PRO A 562 -31.30 -12.05 -4.08
N SER A 563 -31.50 -11.65 -2.82
CA SER A 563 -31.99 -12.48 -1.72
C SER A 563 -33.49 -12.28 -1.42
N LEU A 564 -34.25 -11.68 -2.36
CA LEU A 564 -35.68 -11.37 -2.17
C LEU A 564 -36.51 -12.57 -1.67
N ALA A 565 -36.24 -13.77 -2.19
CA ALA A 565 -36.95 -14.99 -1.82
C ALA A 565 -36.83 -15.34 -0.33
N ASP A 566 -35.76 -14.91 0.33
CA ASP A 566 -35.50 -15.15 1.74
C ASP A 566 -36.05 -14.04 2.65
N LYS A 567 -36.55 -12.93 2.07
CA LYS A 567 -36.98 -11.76 2.84
C LYS A 567 -38.34 -11.96 3.52
N ILE A 568 -38.47 -11.35 4.68
CA ILE A 568 -39.74 -11.08 5.35
C ILE A 568 -40.07 -9.62 5.07
N VAL A 569 -41.18 -9.34 4.39
CA VAL A 569 -41.58 -7.98 4.07
C VAL A 569 -42.67 -7.52 5.03
N VAL A 570 -42.42 -6.43 5.73
CA VAL A 570 -43.37 -5.78 6.66
C VAL A 570 -43.78 -4.45 6.05
N ILE A 571 -45.08 -4.20 5.94
CA ILE A 571 -45.61 -2.97 5.35
C ILE A 571 -46.63 -2.37 6.33
N ASP A 572 -46.30 -1.21 6.91
CA ASP A 572 -47.17 -0.46 7.82
C ASP A 572 -47.87 0.68 7.07
N ASP A 573 -49.20 0.63 7.00
CA ASP A 573 -50.07 1.63 6.36
C ASP A 573 -49.52 2.14 5.00
N PRO A 574 -49.43 1.26 3.97
CA PRO A 574 -48.88 1.61 2.66
C PRO A 574 -49.64 2.72 1.92
N MET A 575 -50.86 3.00 2.36
CA MET A 575 -51.82 3.87 1.72
C MET A 575 -52.31 4.90 2.73
N THR A 576 -52.30 6.16 2.33
CA THR A 576 -52.98 7.23 3.07
C THR A 576 -54.39 7.43 2.53
N SER A 577 -55.27 8.11 3.25
CA SER A 577 -56.61 8.48 2.74
C SER A 577 -56.54 9.32 1.46
N LEU A 578 -55.41 9.98 1.19
CA LEU A 578 -55.17 10.76 -0.02
C LEU A 578 -54.85 9.89 -1.25
N ASP A 579 -54.59 8.60 -1.06
CA ASP A 579 -54.15 7.66 -2.10
C ASP A 579 -55.26 6.68 -2.54
N GLU A 580 -56.53 6.87 -2.14
CA GLU A 580 -57.60 5.87 -2.36
C GLU A 580 -57.75 5.41 -3.82
N HIS A 581 -57.53 6.32 -4.78
CA HIS A 581 -57.55 6.02 -6.22
C HIS A 581 -56.44 5.04 -6.69
N ARG A 582 -55.38 4.86 -5.90
CA ARG A 582 -54.25 3.93 -6.17
C ARG A 582 -54.38 2.62 -5.38
N SER A 583 -55.42 2.47 -4.56
CA SER A 583 -55.60 1.31 -3.67
C SER A 583 -55.57 -0.02 -4.40
N LEU A 584 -56.27 -0.14 -5.52
CA LEU A 584 -56.33 -1.38 -6.30
C LEU A 584 -54.96 -1.74 -6.89
N THR A 585 -54.22 -0.78 -7.45
CA THR A 585 -52.87 -1.01 -7.99
C THR A 585 -51.90 -1.42 -6.89
N THR A 586 -51.98 -0.80 -5.71
CA THR A 586 -51.15 -1.19 -4.56
C THR A 586 -51.47 -2.62 -4.09
N VAL A 587 -52.74 -3.00 -4.06
CA VAL A 587 -53.16 -4.39 -3.76
C VAL A 587 -52.57 -5.37 -4.78
N HIS A 588 -52.58 -5.04 -6.07
CA HIS A 588 -52.01 -5.89 -7.11
C HIS A 588 -50.49 -6.08 -6.93
N GLU A 589 -49.73 -5.00 -6.71
CA GLU A 589 -48.28 -5.11 -6.50
C GLU A 589 -47.93 -5.87 -5.21
N MET A 590 -48.73 -5.73 -4.14
CA MET A 590 -48.54 -6.52 -2.91
C MET A 590 -48.76 -8.01 -3.15
N ARG A 591 -49.80 -8.38 -3.90
CA ARG A 591 -50.04 -9.78 -4.27
C ARG A 591 -48.90 -10.33 -5.13
N ALA A 592 -48.42 -9.55 -6.10
CA ALA A 592 -47.29 -9.95 -6.93
C ALA A 592 -45.98 -10.12 -6.12
N LEU A 593 -45.76 -9.26 -5.13
CA LEU A 593 -44.61 -9.35 -4.23
C LEU A 593 -44.73 -10.55 -3.26
N HIS A 594 -45.93 -10.85 -2.78
CA HIS A 594 -46.19 -11.96 -1.85
C HIS A 594 -45.66 -13.30 -2.35
N ASP A 595 -45.76 -13.57 -3.66
CA ASP A 595 -45.30 -14.82 -4.24
C ASP A 595 -43.79 -14.95 -4.33
N ARG A 596 -43.07 -13.82 -4.23
CA ARG A 596 -41.63 -13.73 -4.44
C ARG A 596 -40.82 -13.63 -3.15
N VAL A 597 -41.48 -13.52 -2.00
CA VAL A 597 -40.86 -13.35 -0.68
C VAL A 597 -41.20 -14.53 0.24
N SER A 598 -40.38 -14.76 1.26
CA SER A 598 -40.63 -15.86 2.20
C SER A 598 -41.86 -15.65 3.07
N GLN A 599 -42.14 -14.39 3.41
CA GLN A 599 -43.28 -13.99 4.24
C GLN A 599 -43.62 -12.52 4.03
N MET A 600 -44.91 -12.18 4.09
CA MET A 600 -45.39 -10.81 4.02
C MET A 600 -46.32 -10.51 5.21
N ILE A 601 -46.07 -9.42 5.91
CA ILE A 601 -46.86 -8.93 7.05
C ILE A 601 -47.35 -7.53 6.70
N VAL A 602 -48.65 -7.37 6.47
CA VAL A 602 -49.25 -6.09 6.10
C VAL A 602 -50.10 -5.59 7.25
N LEU A 603 -49.79 -4.40 7.75
CA LEU A 603 -50.55 -3.75 8.80
C LEU A 603 -51.30 -2.57 8.21
N SER A 604 -52.61 -2.46 8.47
CA SER A 604 -53.35 -1.24 8.10
C SER A 604 -54.55 -0.95 9.00
N HIS A 605 -54.95 0.32 9.04
CA HIS A 605 -56.25 0.74 9.59
C HIS A 605 -57.41 0.64 8.59
N SER A 606 -57.13 0.45 7.29
CA SER A 606 -58.16 0.35 6.25
C SER A 606 -58.59 -1.11 6.04
N LYS A 607 -59.77 -1.47 6.56
CA LYS A 607 -60.36 -2.79 6.31
C LYS A 607 -60.58 -3.07 4.82
N PRO A 608 -61.16 -2.16 4.00
CA PRO A 608 -61.33 -2.41 2.57
C PRO A 608 -60.03 -2.76 1.85
N PHE A 609 -58.94 -2.08 2.21
CA PHE A 609 -57.62 -2.35 1.66
C PHE A 609 -57.11 -3.74 2.04
N LEU A 610 -57.14 -4.09 3.34
CA LEU A 610 -56.71 -5.41 3.82
C LEU A 610 -57.58 -6.53 3.24
N LEU A 611 -58.88 -6.33 3.10
CA LEU A 611 -59.80 -7.25 2.42
C LEU A 611 -59.45 -7.40 0.94
N GLY A 612 -59.06 -6.31 0.28
CA GLY A 612 -58.47 -6.33 -1.05
C GLY A 612 -57.26 -7.25 -1.09
N VAL A 613 -56.26 -7.07 -0.23
CA VAL A 613 -55.08 -7.95 -0.18
C VAL A 613 -55.48 -9.40 0.11
N TRP A 614 -56.41 -9.62 1.04
CA TRP A 614 -56.92 -10.94 1.43
C TRP A 614 -57.56 -11.68 0.26
N ASN A 615 -58.56 -11.11 -0.42
CA ASN A 615 -59.43 -11.85 -1.33
C ASN A 615 -58.72 -12.48 -2.53
N GLY A 616 -57.62 -11.89 -3.01
CA GLY A 616 -56.89 -12.41 -4.18
C GLY A 616 -55.62 -13.18 -3.88
N ALA A 617 -55.29 -13.40 -2.60
CA ALA A 617 -54.22 -14.33 -2.25
C ALA A 617 -54.73 -15.78 -2.32
N ASP A 618 -53.85 -16.74 -2.61
CA ASP A 618 -54.20 -18.16 -2.73
C ASP A 618 -54.64 -18.76 -1.37
N ARG A 619 -55.75 -19.52 -1.33
CA ARG A 619 -56.22 -20.21 -0.11
C ARG A 619 -55.28 -21.35 0.28
N ALA A 620 -54.49 -21.87 -0.65
CA ALA A 620 -53.48 -22.88 -0.37
C ALA A 620 -52.24 -22.30 0.35
N ALA A 621 -51.95 -21.00 0.19
CA ALA A 621 -50.95 -20.32 0.99
C ALA A 621 -51.46 -20.12 2.43
N SER A 622 -50.63 -20.35 3.45
CA SER A 622 -51.03 -20.06 4.83
C SER A 622 -51.27 -18.56 5.00
N ARG A 623 -52.51 -18.17 5.29
CA ARG A 623 -52.90 -16.78 5.52
C ARG A 623 -53.47 -16.62 6.91
N THR A 624 -52.99 -15.60 7.63
CA THR A 624 -53.46 -15.28 8.97
C THR A 624 -53.99 -13.85 9.01
N ALA A 625 -55.05 -13.63 9.77
CA ALA A 625 -55.59 -12.32 10.05
C ALA A 625 -55.63 -12.07 11.57
N ILE A 626 -55.05 -10.96 11.98
CA ILE A 626 -54.90 -10.55 13.38
C ILE A 626 -55.50 -9.15 13.53
N ARG A 627 -56.14 -8.90 14.68
CA ARG A 627 -56.59 -7.57 15.08
C ARG A 627 -55.82 -7.13 16.32
N ILE A 628 -55.36 -5.88 16.31
CA ILE A 628 -54.94 -5.20 17.53
C ILE A 628 -56.17 -4.51 18.13
N ALA A 629 -56.64 -5.02 19.25
CA ALA A 629 -57.83 -4.54 19.94
C ALA A 629 -57.47 -3.81 21.23
N ARG A 630 -58.32 -2.89 21.67
CA ARG A 630 -58.18 -2.22 22.97
C ARG A 630 -58.37 -3.24 24.10
N GLN A 631 -57.46 -3.24 25.07
CA GLN A 631 -57.62 -3.96 26.34
C GLN A 631 -57.31 -2.99 27.49
N GLY A 632 -58.36 -2.49 28.17
CA GLY A 632 -58.22 -1.46 29.20
C GLY A 632 -57.59 -0.16 28.68
N ALA A 633 -56.47 0.23 29.29
CA ALA A 633 -55.63 1.37 28.89
C ALA A 633 -54.51 0.98 27.90
N GLY A 634 -54.48 -0.26 27.43
CA GLY A 634 -53.51 -0.76 26.46
C GLY A 634 -54.18 -1.44 25.27
N SER A 635 -53.41 -2.26 24.59
CA SER A 635 -53.82 -3.05 23.43
C SER A 635 -53.45 -4.52 23.60
N THR A 636 -54.13 -5.38 22.87
CA THR A 636 -53.92 -6.84 22.84
C THR A 636 -54.06 -7.37 21.42
N LEU A 637 -53.58 -8.59 21.19
CA LEU A 637 -53.71 -9.27 19.90
C LEU A 637 -54.85 -10.29 19.96
N SER A 638 -55.71 -10.31 18.95
CA SER A 638 -56.75 -11.33 18.77
C SER A 638 -56.81 -11.79 17.31
N ALA A 639 -57.42 -12.95 17.07
CA ALA A 639 -57.76 -13.33 15.69
C ALA A 639 -58.70 -12.30 15.09
N TRP A 640 -58.54 -11.99 13.80
CA TRP A 640 -59.46 -11.15 13.05
C TRP A 640 -60.31 -12.03 12.15
N ASP A 641 -61.63 -12.00 12.36
CA ASP A 641 -62.58 -12.63 11.46
C ASP A 641 -62.79 -11.73 10.23
N VAL A 642 -61.98 -12.00 9.21
CA VAL A 642 -62.04 -11.30 7.92
C VAL A 642 -63.38 -11.49 7.23
N THR A 643 -64.04 -12.64 7.45
CA THR A 643 -65.31 -12.95 6.79
C THR A 643 -66.42 -12.04 7.29
N GLN A 644 -66.54 -11.81 8.60
CA GLN A 644 -67.55 -10.89 9.15
C GLN A 644 -67.41 -9.45 8.65
N ASP A 645 -66.17 -9.01 8.41
CA ASP A 645 -65.89 -7.67 7.88
C ASP A 645 -65.97 -7.60 6.34
N ALA A 646 -65.93 -8.74 5.64
CA ALA A 646 -66.17 -8.84 4.20
C ALA A 646 -67.66 -8.94 3.85
N VAL A 647 -68.48 -9.47 4.76
CA VAL A 647 -69.93 -9.65 4.63
C VAL A 647 -70.61 -8.27 4.60
N THR A 648 -71.41 -8.02 3.55
CA THR A 648 -72.13 -6.75 3.43
C THR A 648 -73.19 -6.63 4.53
N GLU A 649 -73.61 -5.41 4.84
CA GLU A 649 -74.69 -5.20 5.81
C GLU A 649 -76.01 -5.88 5.36
N HIS A 650 -76.20 -6.06 4.05
CA HIS A 650 -77.30 -6.85 3.49
C HIS A 650 -77.15 -8.33 3.83
N ASP A 651 -75.97 -8.91 3.65
CA ASP A 651 -75.69 -10.32 3.96
C ASP A 651 -75.83 -10.60 5.47
N ARG A 652 -75.41 -9.67 6.35
CA ARG A 652 -75.59 -9.81 7.81
C ARG A 652 -77.06 -9.86 8.19
N ARG A 653 -77.87 -8.97 7.61
CA ARG A 653 -79.32 -8.94 7.84
C ARG A 653 -79.99 -10.21 7.33
N HIS A 654 -79.58 -10.70 6.16
CA HIS A 654 -80.06 -11.98 5.63
C HIS A 654 -79.71 -13.17 6.54
N ALA A 655 -78.48 -13.23 7.05
CA ALA A 655 -78.04 -14.27 7.98
C ALA A 655 -78.81 -14.19 9.32
N LEU A 656 -78.92 -12.99 9.92
CA LEU A 656 -79.67 -12.75 11.15
C LEU A 656 -81.12 -13.22 11.04
N VAL A 657 -81.82 -12.85 9.95
CA VAL A 657 -83.21 -13.24 9.73
C VAL A 657 -83.32 -14.75 9.46
N SER A 658 -82.37 -15.35 8.75
CA SER A 658 -82.34 -16.79 8.49
C SER A 658 -82.13 -17.60 9.78
N ASP A 659 -81.19 -17.17 10.63
CA ASP A 659 -80.90 -17.78 11.93
C ASP A 659 -82.07 -17.62 12.89
N TYR A 660 -82.74 -16.46 12.89
CA TYR A 660 -83.96 -16.25 13.66
C TYR A 660 -85.07 -17.22 13.25
N ILE A 661 -85.29 -17.43 11.95
CA ILE A 661 -86.27 -18.40 11.43
C ILE A 661 -85.95 -19.84 11.88
N ALA A 662 -84.66 -20.20 11.90
CA ALA A 662 -84.22 -21.55 12.21
C ALA A 662 -84.24 -21.85 13.71
N ASN A 663 -83.80 -20.90 14.53
CA ASN A 663 -83.50 -21.16 15.94
C ASN A 663 -84.44 -20.45 16.91
N GLY A 664 -84.93 -19.25 16.56
CA GLY A 664 -85.71 -18.38 17.45
C GLY A 664 -84.89 -17.89 18.65
N SER A 665 -84.86 -16.58 18.91
CA SER A 665 -84.19 -16.05 20.11
C SER A 665 -84.81 -14.73 20.55
N PRO A 666 -85.29 -14.62 21.81
CA PRO A 666 -85.80 -13.36 22.36
C PRO A 666 -84.77 -12.23 22.35
N GLN A 667 -83.47 -12.54 22.35
CA GLN A 667 -82.43 -11.53 22.29
C GLN A 667 -82.28 -10.91 20.88
N THR A 668 -82.71 -11.61 19.83
CA THR A 668 -82.50 -11.20 18.43
C THR A 668 -83.80 -10.83 17.71
N GLU A 669 -84.97 -11.02 18.33
CA GLU A 669 -86.30 -10.73 17.74
C GLU A 669 -86.41 -9.30 17.20
N ARG A 670 -85.90 -8.33 17.96
CA ARG A 670 -86.00 -6.91 17.60
C ARG A 670 -85.04 -6.55 16.47
N GLU A 671 -83.83 -7.10 16.51
CA GLU A 671 -82.85 -6.91 15.44
C GLU A 671 -83.35 -7.54 14.12
N ALA A 672 -83.92 -8.75 14.19
CA ALA A 672 -84.52 -9.43 13.05
C ALA A 672 -85.69 -8.62 12.46
N ALA A 673 -86.57 -8.06 13.31
CA ALA A 673 -87.68 -7.21 12.87
C ALA A 673 -87.19 -5.92 12.18
N GLN A 674 -86.15 -5.27 12.72
CA GLN A 674 -85.54 -4.07 12.15
C GLN A 674 -84.83 -4.34 10.82
N ALA A 675 -84.33 -5.57 10.61
CA ALA A 675 -83.62 -5.97 9.42
C ALA A 675 -84.52 -6.15 8.17
N LEU A 676 -85.82 -6.42 8.35
CA LEU A 676 -86.72 -6.79 7.25
C LEU A 676 -86.87 -5.72 6.18
N ARG A 677 -87.18 -4.48 6.58
CA ARG A 677 -87.36 -3.37 5.62
C ARG A 677 -86.05 -3.06 4.86
N PRO A 678 -84.88 -2.92 5.51
CA PRO A 678 -83.62 -2.72 4.80
C PRO A 678 -83.24 -3.86 3.84
N ILE A 679 -83.64 -5.12 4.13
CA ILE A 679 -83.47 -6.23 3.18
C ILE A 679 -84.26 -5.96 1.89
N LEU A 680 -85.54 -5.58 2.02
CA LEU A 680 -86.40 -5.25 0.87
C LEU A 680 -85.85 -4.07 0.07
N GLU A 681 -85.43 -3.00 0.76
CA GLU A 681 -84.86 -1.82 0.11
C GLU A 681 -83.57 -2.15 -0.65
N ALA A 682 -82.69 -2.97 -0.07
CA ALA A 682 -81.48 -3.43 -0.74
C ALA A 682 -81.80 -4.29 -1.96
N PHE A 683 -82.75 -5.23 -1.85
CA PHE A 683 -83.20 -6.05 -2.96
C PHE A 683 -83.79 -5.20 -4.10
N MET A 684 -84.66 -4.21 -3.80
CA MET A 684 -85.21 -3.31 -4.81
C MET A 684 -84.15 -2.51 -5.56
N ARG A 685 -83.09 -2.04 -4.87
CA ARG A 685 -81.96 -1.33 -5.51
C ARG A 685 -81.23 -2.21 -6.53
N VAL A 686 -81.13 -3.52 -6.26
CA VAL A 686 -80.43 -4.47 -7.13
C VAL A 686 -81.32 -4.97 -8.26
N ALA A 687 -82.57 -5.33 -7.96
CA ALA A 687 -83.51 -5.89 -8.93
C ALA A 687 -84.10 -4.85 -9.89
N PHE A 688 -84.27 -3.60 -9.44
CA PHE A 688 -84.94 -2.54 -10.21
C PHE A 688 -84.12 -1.23 -10.25
N PRO A 689 -82.84 -1.25 -10.64
CA PRO A 689 -81.93 -0.09 -10.50
C PRO A 689 -82.38 1.16 -11.29
N ALA A 690 -83.06 0.97 -12.43
CA ALA A 690 -83.60 2.08 -13.24
C ALA A 690 -84.84 2.75 -12.60
N HIS A 691 -85.59 2.02 -11.78
CA HIS A 691 -86.86 2.47 -11.19
C HIS A 691 -86.78 2.72 -9.68
N TYR A 692 -85.72 2.24 -9.03
CA TYR A 692 -85.41 2.41 -7.61
C TYR A 692 -83.94 2.85 -7.40
N PRO A 693 -83.55 4.02 -7.91
CA PRO A 693 -82.20 4.56 -7.67
C PRO A 693 -81.97 4.89 -6.18
N PRO A 694 -80.70 5.12 -5.75
CA PRO A 694 -80.40 5.59 -4.40
C PRO A 694 -81.29 6.77 -3.98
N GLU A 695 -81.61 6.86 -2.69
CA GLU A 695 -82.54 7.84 -2.08
C GLU A 695 -84.04 7.66 -2.39
N THR A 696 -84.42 6.72 -3.27
CA THR A 696 -85.84 6.36 -3.46
C THR A 696 -86.38 5.62 -2.24
N LEU A 697 -87.60 5.95 -1.83
CA LEU A 697 -88.34 5.28 -0.74
C LEU A 697 -89.30 4.22 -1.30
N LEU A 698 -89.53 3.13 -0.54
CA LEU A 698 -90.42 2.04 -0.94
C LEU A 698 -91.86 2.49 -1.26
N GLY A 699 -92.38 3.48 -0.52
CA GLY A 699 -93.74 4.00 -0.72
C GLY A 699 -93.95 4.62 -2.12
N PRO A 700 -93.17 5.65 -2.50
CA PRO A 700 -93.20 6.21 -3.85
C PRO A 700 -92.99 5.16 -4.96
N PHE A 701 -92.08 4.21 -4.76
CA PHE A 701 -91.85 3.12 -5.72
C PHE A 701 -93.06 2.20 -5.90
N LEU A 702 -93.72 1.81 -4.81
CA LEU A 702 -94.99 1.08 -4.87
C LEU A 702 -96.08 1.89 -5.57
N GLY A 703 -96.10 3.21 -5.37
CA GLY A 703 -96.98 4.13 -6.09
C GLY A 703 -96.74 4.09 -7.60
N LEU A 704 -95.47 4.11 -8.04
CA LEU A 704 -95.09 3.98 -9.44
C LEU A 704 -95.49 2.61 -10.01
N CYS A 705 -95.23 1.52 -9.29
CA CYS A 705 -95.60 0.18 -9.72
C CYS A 705 -97.12 0.05 -9.92
N ARG A 706 -97.92 0.62 -9.00
CA ARG A 706 -99.39 0.66 -9.11
C ARG A 706 -99.89 1.43 -10.33
N GLN A 707 -99.20 2.47 -10.75
CA GLN A 707 -99.58 3.24 -11.95
C GLN A 707 -99.29 2.48 -13.25
N ARG A 708 -98.33 1.54 -13.23
CA ARG A 708 -97.85 0.82 -14.42
C ARG A 708 -98.32 -0.64 -14.52
N VAL A 709 -98.96 -1.18 -13.50
CA VAL A 709 -99.44 -2.57 -13.50
C VAL A 709 -100.44 -2.81 -14.63
N GLY A 710 -100.27 -3.88 -15.41
CA GLY A 710 -101.09 -4.17 -16.59
C GLY A 710 -100.80 -3.30 -17.83
N THR A 711 -99.76 -2.46 -17.80
CA THR A 711 -99.27 -1.70 -18.97
C THR A 711 -98.06 -2.39 -19.60
N ALA A 712 -97.62 -1.91 -20.77
CA ALA A 712 -96.40 -2.43 -21.42
C ALA A 712 -95.11 -2.18 -20.59
N ASP A 713 -95.14 -1.20 -19.67
CA ASP A 713 -94.01 -0.79 -18.82
C ASP A 713 -94.17 -1.31 -17.36
N GLU A 714 -94.83 -2.45 -17.17
CA GLU A 714 -95.02 -3.08 -15.86
C GLU A 714 -93.67 -3.36 -15.17
N ILE A 715 -93.52 -2.93 -13.92
CA ILE A 715 -92.30 -3.13 -13.11
C ILE A 715 -92.45 -4.33 -12.17
N LEU A 716 -93.56 -4.38 -11.44
CA LEU A 716 -93.93 -5.46 -10.51
C LEU A 716 -95.35 -5.92 -10.82
N SER A 717 -95.59 -7.23 -10.68
CA SER A 717 -96.92 -7.80 -10.81
C SER A 717 -97.85 -7.31 -9.71
N GLN A 718 -99.16 -7.36 -9.94
CA GLN A 718 -100.14 -6.97 -8.92
C GLN A 718 -99.97 -7.79 -7.62
N ALA A 719 -99.60 -9.07 -7.73
CA ALA A 719 -99.33 -9.92 -6.58
C ALA A 719 -98.10 -9.45 -5.77
N ASP A 720 -97.06 -9.01 -6.47
CA ASP A 720 -95.80 -8.56 -5.84
C ASP A 720 -95.93 -7.18 -5.21
N ILE A 721 -96.71 -6.30 -5.83
CA ILE A 721 -97.08 -5.01 -5.24
C ILE A 721 -97.80 -5.25 -3.91
N THR A 722 -98.80 -6.14 -3.90
CA THR A 722 -99.55 -6.47 -2.68
C THR A 722 -98.66 -7.07 -1.60
N GLU A 723 -97.77 -8.01 -1.97
CA GLU A 723 -96.85 -8.63 -1.01
C GLU A 723 -95.84 -7.62 -0.44
N LEU A 724 -95.21 -6.82 -1.30
CA LEU A 724 -94.23 -5.82 -0.89
C LEU A 724 -94.86 -4.73 0.00
N GLU A 725 -96.08 -4.28 -0.28
CA GLU A 725 -96.81 -3.33 0.57
C GLU A 725 -97.03 -3.93 1.98
N ALA A 726 -97.48 -5.18 2.07
CA ALA A 726 -97.69 -5.86 3.35
C ALA A 726 -96.38 -6.04 4.15
N LEU A 727 -95.29 -6.42 3.48
CA LEU A 727 -93.98 -6.58 4.10
C LEU A 727 -93.40 -5.23 4.58
N LYS A 728 -93.54 -4.19 3.75
CA LYS A 728 -93.13 -2.82 4.08
C LYS A 728 -93.92 -2.28 5.28
N ASP A 729 -95.24 -2.50 5.33
CA ASP A 729 -96.08 -2.05 6.43
C ASP A 729 -95.68 -2.68 7.77
N TYR A 730 -95.35 -3.97 7.78
CA TYR A 730 -94.82 -4.60 8.99
C TYR A 730 -93.44 -4.04 9.37
N GLY A 731 -92.51 -3.96 8.42
CA GLY A 731 -91.16 -3.43 8.67
C GLY A 731 -91.17 -1.97 9.17
N ASN A 732 -92.14 -1.16 8.73
CA ASN A 732 -92.31 0.22 9.17
C ASN A 732 -92.59 0.36 10.67
N ARG A 733 -93.16 -0.67 11.32
CA ARG A 733 -93.37 -0.68 12.78
C ARG A 733 -92.08 -0.59 13.57
N PHE A 734 -90.96 -1.00 12.97
CA PHE A 734 -89.65 -1.10 13.65
C PHE A 734 -88.61 -0.13 13.09
N HIS A 735 -89.01 0.80 12.23
CA HIS A 735 -88.09 1.75 11.61
C HIS A 735 -88.30 3.17 12.16
N HIS A 736 -87.22 3.84 12.56
CA HIS A 736 -87.26 5.15 13.22
C HIS A 736 -87.95 6.25 12.40
N ASP A 737 -87.74 6.29 11.07
CA ASP A 737 -88.39 7.27 10.19
C ASP A 737 -89.91 7.08 10.04
N SER A 738 -90.45 5.89 10.30
CA SER A 738 -91.88 5.59 10.10
C SER A 738 -92.64 5.33 11.39
N ASN A 739 -91.98 5.09 12.51
CA ASN A 739 -92.61 4.92 13.81
C ASN A 739 -91.77 5.56 14.93
N ALA A 740 -92.27 6.61 15.57
CA ALA A 740 -91.61 7.26 16.69
C ALA A 740 -91.42 6.33 17.91
N ALA A 741 -92.28 5.31 18.06
CA ALA A 741 -92.23 4.31 19.13
C ALA A 741 -91.56 2.99 18.70
N TRP A 742 -90.73 2.99 17.65
CA TRP A 742 -90.12 1.78 17.08
C TRP A 742 -89.33 0.95 18.11
N GLN A 743 -88.72 1.58 19.12
CA GLN A 743 -87.95 0.89 20.17
C GLN A 743 -88.82 0.14 21.18
N THR A 744 -90.11 0.45 21.29
CA THR A 744 -91.04 -0.17 22.25
C THR A 744 -92.19 -0.89 21.56
N ALA A 745 -92.23 -0.90 20.22
CA ALA A 745 -93.20 -1.67 19.45
C ALA A 745 -93.17 -3.15 19.88
N VAL A 746 -94.36 -3.69 20.15
CA VAL A 746 -94.55 -5.09 20.57
C VAL A 746 -94.24 -6.01 19.40
N ILE A 747 -93.47 -7.05 19.68
CA ILE A 747 -93.10 -8.11 18.74
C ILE A 747 -93.81 -9.39 19.19
N ASN A 748 -94.51 -10.02 18.25
CA ASN A 748 -95.01 -11.38 18.44
C ASN A 748 -94.14 -12.33 17.62
N ASP A 749 -93.57 -13.34 18.26
CA ASP A 749 -92.63 -14.28 17.63
C ASP A 749 -93.21 -14.98 16.39
N GLN A 750 -94.47 -15.42 16.46
CA GLN A 750 -95.11 -16.14 15.36
C GLN A 750 -95.39 -15.20 14.17
N GLU A 751 -95.83 -13.98 14.45
CA GLU A 751 -96.02 -12.93 13.45
C GLU A 751 -94.67 -12.58 12.78
N LEU A 752 -93.64 -12.30 13.58
CA LEU A 752 -92.30 -11.96 13.10
C LEU A 752 -91.72 -13.08 12.24
N THR A 753 -91.77 -14.33 12.69
CA THR A 753 -91.29 -15.49 11.94
C THR A 753 -91.96 -15.61 10.57
N GLY A 754 -93.27 -15.33 10.50
CA GLY A 754 -94.03 -15.27 9.24
C GLY A 754 -93.50 -14.19 8.30
N PHE A 755 -93.31 -12.96 8.79
CA PHE A 755 -92.77 -11.85 8.00
C PHE A 755 -91.29 -12.04 7.61
N CYS A 756 -90.48 -12.67 8.47
CA CYS A 756 -89.11 -13.06 8.15
C CYS A 756 -89.06 -14.00 6.94
N ARG A 757 -89.85 -15.10 6.96
CA ARG A 757 -89.91 -16.06 5.85
C ARG A 757 -90.38 -15.41 4.55
N ARG A 758 -91.44 -14.59 4.62
CA ARG A 758 -91.99 -13.89 3.45
C ARG A 758 -91.03 -12.85 2.88
N THR A 759 -90.33 -12.10 3.74
CA THR A 759 -89.31 -11.13 3.32
C THR A 759 -88.16 -11.80 2.59
N LEU A 760 -87.61 -12.89 3.13
CA LEU A 760 -86.56 -13.66 2.45
C LEU A 760 -87.06 -14.31 1.17
N ALA A 761 -88.32 -14.79 1.11
CA ALA A 761 -88.91 -15.35 -0.09
C ALA A 761 -89.13 -14.30 -1.19
N PHE A 762 -89.49 -13.07 -0.80
CA PHE A 762 -89.62 -11.94 -1.73
C PHE A 762 -88.25 -11.50 -2.26
N ALA A 763 -87.24 -11.40 -1.39
CA ALA A 763 -85.87 -10.99 -1.73
C ALA A 763 -84.99 -12.11 -2.37
N ARG A 764 -85.61 -13.19 -2.85
CA ARG A 764 -84.94 -14.28 -3.60
C ARG A 764 -85.31 -14.31 -5.08
N ARG A 765 -86.23 -13.45 -5.50
CA ARG A 765 -86.88 -13.51 -6.82
C ARG A 765 -86.08 -12.86 -7.92
#